data_AF-W7CZE5-F1
#
_entry.id   AF-W7CZE5-F1
#
_cell.length_a   1.000
_cell.length_b   1.000
_cell.length_c   1.000
_cell.angle_alpha   90.00
_cell.angle_beta   90.00
_cell.angle_gamma   90.00
#
_symmetry.space_group_name_H-M   'P 1'
#
loop_
_entity.id
_entity.type
_entity.pdbx_description
1 polymer ?
#
loop_
_entity_poly.entity_id
_entity_poly.type
_entity_poly.pdbx_seq_one_letter_code
_entity_poly.pdbx_strand_id
1 'polypeptide(L)'
;MTNENKNTDYNIGLDIGVASVGWAVTASNDNELLQAKKKNLWGVSLFEEGQAAAERRGYRSTRRRLRHRKFRLQLLEDLFEADILQTDPSFFIRLKEAFLSPKDNQKTYKGSLLFQDESYSDVDYYQKFPTIYHLRQHLMTTTEAADIREIYLALHHIIKYRGHFVYEQQTFTMKGSQVGDDLRDLQAKFRLIDNYLLDDVNIASLSAILTDNQRNKSTKVRDCVSLTGAIKESKKRLTQLFNLIVGLKANIAILFDNDSFLEVGKDVTMAAEDIDVKLAELNDVLDEEQFSIVEKAQYIYSSIVLHEIMKGKNNVSAAKVATYHKHAADLAAVKTLLRQDDVTMKERQLFETSYANYIKNTNLKEDFLKRAKGLLEHNRFAGNDVAQQLLADIDVDDFMEVQRHRGNGAIPFQVHQQELLAILENQGQFYPFLREQAANIQKLLTFRIPYYVGPLADEKDSQFAWMIRKQVGKITPFNFEEMVDIDASSEAFIKRMTNKCTYLLHEDVLPKNSLVYAKFEVLNELNKIRLDNRPLDVALKQRIYECLFMHKQKVTHKQLKKWLAEHEHLTVATIQGTQKETEFATSLTAYHRLQSILGAEFVNQPENQAMVEQIIYWSTVFEDKKIMRRKLEAYPQLTAKQVTELANLRLRGWGRLSRKLLTEIKVAAPLVDNEPQSLLALLWQTNDNLMQVLRQKDYGFQTIIDEQFEGETRGLSKEVIDELATSPANKKAIWQAIKIVKELEKVKKTTS
;
A
#
# COMPACT_ATOMS: atom_id res chain seq x y z
N MET A 1 73.10 10.69 19.25
CA MET A 1 72.57 9.80 18.19
C MET A 1 71.08 10.03 18.11
N THR A 2 70.65 10.45 16.94
CA THR A 2 69.34 10.92 16.53
C THR A 2 68.29 9.80 16.64
N ASN A 3 67.30 9.97 17.52
CA ASN A 3 66.04 9.21 17.41
C ASN A 3 65.27 9.80 16.22
N GLU A 4 65.57 9.29 15.03
CA GLU A 4 64.75 9.50 13.86
C GLU A 4 63.33 8.97 14.14
N ASN A 5 62.36 9.88 14.16
CA ASN A 5 60.94 9.56 13.99
C ASN A 5 60.77 8.87 12.63
N LYS A 6 60.93 7.54 12.58
CA LYS A 6 60.48 6.75 11.44
C LYS A 6 58.96 6.70 11.48
N ASN A 7 58.35 7.60 10.73
CA ASN A 7 56.97 7.48 10.29
C ASN A 7 56.88 6.17 9.47
N THR A 8 56.63 5.05 10.15
CA THR A 8 56.54 3.74 9.50
C THR A 8 55.18 3.63 8.84
N ASP A 9 55.18 3.62 7.50
CA ASP A 9 53.99 3.34 6.72
C ASP A 9 53.42 1.97 7.12
N TYR A 10 52.09 1.92 7.28
CA TYR A 10 51.37 0.71 7.69
C TYR A 10 50.11 0.53 6.84
N ASN A 11 49.68 -0.71 6.71
CA ASN A 11 48.46 -1.10 6.02
C ASN A 11 47.41 -1.55 7.05
N ILE A 12 46.13 -1.28 6.79
CA ILE A 12 45.01 -1.84 7.54
C ILE A 12 44.22 -2.76 6.61
N GLY A 13 44.12 -4.04 6.96
CA GLY A 13 43.17 -4.99 6.36
C GLY A 13 41.87 -5.02 7.14
N LEU A 14 40.74 -5.05 6.45
CA LEU A 14 39.40 -5.15 7.03
C LEU A 14 38.60 -6.26 6.35
N ASP A 15 37.93 -7.09 7.15
CA ASP A 15 36.94 -8.07 6.70
C ASP A 15 35.58 -7.70 7.30
N ILE A 16 34.67 -7.19 6.49
CA ILE A 16 33.42 -6.56 6.94
C ILE A 16 32.25 -7.50 6.67
N GLY A 17 31.80 -8.19 7.72
CA GLY A 17 30.59 -9.01 7.72
C GLY A 17 29.37 -8.29 8.31
N VAL A 18 28.20 -8.90 8.18
CA VAL A 18 26.92 -8.34 8.67
C VAL A 18 26.82 -8.22 10.19
N ALA A 19 27.62 -8.99 10.93
CA ALA A 19 27.65 -9.05 12.40
C ALA A 19 29.09 -9.03 12.98
N SER A 20 30.09 -8.84 12.13
CA SER A 20 31.49 -8.86 12.53
C SER A 20 32.33 -7.93 11.65
N VAL A 21 33.36 -7.31 12.23
CA VAL A 21 34.43 -6.67 11.46
C VAL A 21 35.77 -7.20 11.94
N GLY A 22 36.41 -8.02 11.11
CA GLY A 22 37.80 -8.42 11.26
C GLY A 22 38.73 -7.28 10.85
N TRP A 23 39.83 -7.12 11.57
CA TRP A 23 40.85 -6.13 11.28
C TRP A 23 42.24 -6.64 11.59
N ALA A 24 43.23 -6.20 10.82
CA ALA A 24 44.65 -6.45 11.07
C ALA A 24 45.48 -5.27 10.56
N VAL A 25 46.59 -4.97 11.25
CA VAL A 25 47.52 -3.91 10.86
C VAL A 25 48.88 -4.51 10.57
N THR A 26 49.38 -4.30 9.36
CA THR A 26 50.68 -4.82 8.92
C THR A 26 51.65 -3.69 8.54
N ALA A 27 52.95 -3.94 8.64
CA ALA A 27 53.96 -3.05 8.09
C ALA A 27 53.90 -3.07 6.55
N SER A 28 54.10 -1.91 5.92
CA SER A 28 53.99 -1.79 4.47
C SER A 28 55.08 -2.51 3.68
N ASN A 29 56.21 -2.84 4.31
CA ASN A 29 57.41 -3.32 3.62
C ASN A 29 57.51 -4.86 3.56
N ASP A 30 57.03 -5.55 4.61
CA ASP A 30 57.21 -6.99 4.82
C ASP A 30 55.90 -7.71 5.21
N ASN A 31 54.79 -6.96 5.30
CA ASN A 31 53.48 -7.45 5.75
C ASN A 31 53.49 -8.07 7.15
N GLU A 32 54.49 -7.76 7.99
CA GLU A 32 54.53 -8.26 9.36
C GLU A 32 53.43 -7.61 10.21
N LEU A 33 52.81 -8.42 11.08
CA LEU A 33 51.74 -7.95 11.95
C LEU A 33 52.31 -7.02 13.03
N LEU A 34 51.79 -5.80 13.07
CA LEU A 34 52.28 -4.79 13.99
C LEU A 34 51.78 -5.03 15.42
N GLN A 35 52.54 -4.53 16.40
CA GLN A 35 52.16 -4.54 17.80
C GLN A 35 52.02 -3.12 18.36
N ALA A 36 51.13 -2.94 19.34
CA ALA A 36 51.08 -1.75 20.19
C ALA A 36 50.73 -2.17 21.61
N LYS A 37 51.35 -1.55 22.62
CA LYS A 37 51.12 -1.85 24.05
C LYS A 37 51.18 -3.35 24.38
N LYS A 38 52.14 -4.08 23.78
CA LYS A 38 52.34 -5.53 23.91
C LYS A 38 51.17 -6.41 23.42
N LYS A 39 50.31 -5.87 22.55
CA LYS A 39 49.25 -6.63 21.87
C LYS A 39 49.46 -6.56 20.36
N ASN A 40 49.23 -7.69 19.70
CA ASN A 40 49.15 -7.74 18.24
C ASN A 40 47.96 -6.89 17.77
N LEU A 41 48.18 -6.10 16.73
CA LEU A 41 47.17 -5.25 16.12
C LEU A 41 46.34 -6.05 15.10
N TRP A 42 45.58 -7.00 15.63
CA TRP A 42 44.54 -7.71 14.90
C TRP A 42 43.40 -8.07 15.84
N GLY A 43 42.23 -8.32 15.27
CA GLY A 43 41.10 -8.79 16.03
C GLY A 43 39.83 -8.82 15.20
N VAL A 44 38.73 -9.14 15.89
CA VAL A 44 37.38 -9.10 15.34
C VAL A 44 36.50 -8.35 16.32
N SER A 45 35.73 -7.39 15.83
CA SER A 45 34.64 -6.75 16.56
C SER A 45 33.33 -7.45 16.22
N LEU A 46 32.70 -8.11 17.19
CA LEU A 46 31.38 -8.74 17.04
C LEU A 46 30.27 -7.77 17.48
N PHE A 47 29.13 -7.79 16.79
CA PHE A 47 27.95 -6.99 17.14
C PHE A 47 26.67 -7.66 16.63
N GLU A 48 25.54 -7.37 17.27
CA GLU A 48 24.23 -7.81 16.74
C GLU A 48 23.98 -7.19 15.37
N GLU A 49 23.35 -7.95 14.48
CA GLU A 49 23.01 -7.48 13.13
C GLU A 49 22.09 -6.24 13.18
N GLY A 50 22.27 -5.34 12.21
CA GLY A 50 21.39 -4.17 12.07
C GLY A 50 20.01 -4.58 11.56
N GLN A 51 18.97 -4.39 12.38
CA GLN A 51 17.60 -4.72 12.00
C GLN A 51 16.92 -3.60 11.19
N ALA A 52 16.04 -4.01 10.27
CA ALA A 52 15.16 -3.07 9.55
C ALA A 52 14.11 -2.44 10.47
N ALA A 53 13.72 -1.20 10.18
CA ALA A 53 12.74 -0.47 10.99
C ALA A 53 11.27 -0.92 10.77
N ALA A 54 11.03 -2.00 10.04
CA ALA A 54 9.71 -2.49 9.66
C ALA A 54 8.84 -2.87 10.87
N GLU A 55 9.39 -3.62 11.83
CA GLU A 55 8.64 -4.02 13.03
C GLU A 55 8.24 -2.81 13.89
N ARG A 56 9.19 -1.89 14.13
CA ARG A 56 8.93 -0.61 14.82
C ARG A 56 7.87 0.22 14.11
N ARG A 57 7.85 0.20 12.76
CA ARG A 57 6.81 0.83 11.94
C ARG A 57 5.45 0.17 12.18
N GLY A 58 5.37 -1.16 12.18
CA GLY A 58 4.17 -1.92 12.50
C GLY A 58 3.57 -1.56 13.87
N TYR A 59 4.39 -1.55 14.93
CA TYR A 59 3.93 -1.15 16.26
C TYR A 59 3.44 0.31 16.31
N ARG A 60 4.12 1.22 15.63
CA ARG A 60 3.71 2.64 15.56
C ARG A 60 2.37 2.81 14.86
N SER A 61 2.17 2.14 13.72
CA SER A 61 0.91 2.16 12.98
C SER A 61 -0.25 1.60 13.81
N THR A 62 -0.03 0.49 14.52
CA THR A 62 -1.04 -0.10 15.42
C THR A 62 -1.42 0.84 16.56
N ARG A 63 -0.44 1.48 17.23
CA ARG A 63 -0.73 2.48 18.28
C ARG A 63 -1.58 3.65 17.76
N ARG A 64 -1.26 4.18 16.56
CA ARG A 64 -2.04 5.26 15.93
C ARG A 64 -3.46 4.82 15.62
N ARG A 65 -3.63 3.66 15.00
CA ARG A 65 -4.95 3.07 14.70
C ARG A 65 -5.81 2.90 15.94
N LEU A 66 -5.25 2.37 17.03
CA LEU A 66 -5.96 2.23 18.32
C LEU A 66 -6.35 3.60 18.91
N ARG A 67 -5.46 4.58 18.85
CA ARG A 67 -5.72 5.96 19.31
C ARG A 67 -6.84 6.62 18.51
N HIS A 68 -6.80 6.53 17.18
CA HIS A 68 -7.84 7.09 16.31
C HIS A 68 -9.19 6.39 16.53
N ARG A 69 -9.19 5.06 16.72
CA ARG A 69 -10.41 4.33 17.09
C ARG A 69 -11.00 4.85 18.41
N LYS A 70 -10.18 5.00 19.46
CA LYS A 70 -10.62 5.56 20.74
C LYS A 70 -11.17 6.99 20.58
N PHE A 71 -10.48 7.82 19.81
CA PHE A 71 -10.90 9.20 19.56
C PHE A 71 -12.25 9.28 18.83
N ARG A 72 -12.48 8.46 17.80
CA ARG A 72 -13.78 8.40 17.12
C ARG A 72 -14.92 7.96 18.04
N LEU A 73 -14.66 7.01 18.93
CA LEU A 73 -15.68 6.54 19.88
C LEU A 73 -15.96 7.60 20.95
N GLN A 74 -14.96 8.39 21.36
CA GLN A 74 -15.18 9.55 22.21
C GLN A 74 -16.07 10.59 21.51
N LEU A 75 -15.81 10.90 20.23
CA LEU A 75 -16.68 11.83 19.50
C LEU A 75 -18.12 11.32 19.37
N LEU A 76 -18.32 10.00 19.26
CA LEU A 76 -19.67 9.44 19.30
C LEU A 76 -20.31 9.57 20.68
N GLU A 77 -19.55 9.33 21.76
CA GLU A 77 -19.98 9.56 23.14
C GLU A 77 -20.41 11.03 23.33
N ASP A 78 -19.58 11.98 22.91
CA ASP A 78 -19.85 13.42 23.00
C ASP A 78 -21.15 13.81 22.26
N LEU A 79 -21.45 13.17 21.12
CA LEU A 79 -22.69 13.41 20.35
C LEU A 79 -23.96 12.87 21.02
N PHE A 80 -23.83 11.84 21.86
CA PHE A 80 -24.95 11.19 22.57
C PHE A 80 -25.06 11.63 24.03
N GLU A 81 -24.09 12.39 24.53
CA GLU A 81 -23.91 12.68 25.95
C GLU A 81 -25.15 13.32 26.57
N ALA A 82 -25.66 14.39 25.93
CA ALA A 82 -26.81 15.14 26.45
C ALA A 82 -28.07 14.28 26.63
N ASP A 83 -28.41 13.46 25.63
CA ASP A 83 -29.61 12.62 25.64
C ASP A 83 -29.46 11.38 26.53
N ILE A 84 -28.29 10.75 26.55
CA ILE A 84 -28.06 9.57 27.40
C ILE A 84 -28.01 9.96 28.87
N LEU A 85 -27.35 11.07 29.24
CA LEU A 85 -27.25 11.47 30.64
C LEU A 85 -28.59 11.91 31.24
N GLN A 86 -29.56 12.32 30.41
CA GLN A 86 -30.94 12.58 30.87
C GLN A 86 -31.64 11.29 31.31
N THR A 87 -31.41 10.20 30.60
CA THR A 87 -32.00 8.88 30.90
C THR A 87 -31.20 8.13 31.97
N ASP A 88 -29.87 8.15 31.88
CA ASP A 88 -28.97 7.38 32.72
C ASP A 88 -27.63 8.12 32.92
N PRO A 89 -27.53 8.95 33.98
CA PRO A 89 -26.34 9.76 34.25
C PRO A 89 -25.04 8.98 34.46
N SER A 90 -25.12 7.68 34.75
CA SER A 90 -23.96 6.85 35.07
C SER A 90 -23.56 5.87 33.96
N PHE A 91 -24.32 5.81 32.87
CA PHE A 91 -24.11 4.86 31.77
C PHE A 91 -22.66 4.83 31.24
N PHE A 92 -22.11 5.98 30.85
CA PHE A 92 -20.75 6.04 30.32
C PHE A 92 -19.67 5.74 31.36
N ILE A 93 -19.93 6.05 32.63
CA ILE A 93 -19.02 5.73 33.74
C ILE A 93 -18.94 4.20 33.89
N ARG A 94 -20.08 3.51 33.90
CA ARG A 94 -20.13 2.04 33.97
C ARG A 94 -19.42 1.38 32.78
N LEU A 95 -19.58 1.91 31.58
CA LEU A 95 -18.86 1.43 30.40
C LEU A 95 -17.34 1.61 30.52
N LYS A 96 -16.87 2.73 31.08
CA LYS A 96 -15.44 2.99 31.33
C LYS A 96 -14.87 2.08 32.41
N GLU A 97 -15.66 1.76 33.44
CA GLU A 97 -15.28 0.86 34.55
C GLU A 97 -15.48 -0.64 34.25
N ALA A 98 -16.01 -1.00 33.07
CA ALA A 98 -16.34 -2.39 32.73
C ALA A 98 -15.13 -3.35 32.79
N PHE A 99 -13.90 -2.84 32.61
CA PHE A 99 -12.68 -3.64 32.71
C PHE A 99 -12.20 -3.85 34.16
N LEU A 100 -12.68 -3.04 35.11
CA LEU A 100 -12.30 -3.14 36.51
C LEU A 100 -12.96 -4.35 37.16
N SER A 101 -12.18 -5.06 37.99
CA SER A 101 -12.69 -6.17 38.79
C SER A 101 -13.83 -5.71 39.70
N PRO A 102 -14.86 -6.53 39.94
CA PRO A 102 -15.87 -6.24 40.97
C PRO A 102 -15.28 -6.04 42.38
N LYS A 103 -14.05 -6.53 42.61
CA LYS A 103 -13.28 -6.37 43.85
C LYS A 103 -12.34 -5.16 43.85
N ASP A 104 -12.31 -4.38 42.78
CA ASP A 104 -11.49 -3.18 42.69
C ASP A 104 -12.11 -2.05 43.52
N ASN A 105 -11.32 -1.41 44.37
CA ASN A 105 -11.78 -0.31 45.21
C ASN A 105 -12.09 0.96 44.39
N GLN A 106 -11.55 1.07 43.17
CA GLN A 106 -11.83 2.17 42.25
C GLN A 106 -13.14 1.97 41.48
N LYS A 107 -13.78 0.80 41.58
CA LYS A 107 -15.03 0.52 40.87
C LYS A 107 -16.20 1.13 41.63
N THR A 108 -16.78 2.18 41.06
CA THR A 108 -17.86 2.95 41.67
C THR A 108 -19.20 2.20 41.56
N TYR A 109 -19.43 1.51 40.44
CA TYR A 109 -20.70 0.83 40.17
C TYR A 109 -20.57 -0.70 40.21
N LYS A 110 -21.46 -1.33 40.98
CA LYS A 110 -21.56 -2.79 41.12
C LYS A 110 -22.93 -3.25 40.61
N GLY A 111 -22.99 -4.45 40.00
CA GLY A 111 -24.21 -4.98 39.40
C GLY A 111 -24.18 -4.90 37.87
N SER A 112 -25.36 -4.69 37.26
CA SER A 112 -25.53 -4.58 35.81
C SER A 112 -24.68 -3.45 35.22
N LEU A 113 -24.05 -3.70 34.08
CA LEU A 113 -23.14 -2.76 33.43
C LEU A 113 -23.87 -1.85 32.44
N LEU A 114 -24.81 -2.40 31.66
CA LEU A 114 -25.47 -1.68 30.57
C LEU A 114 -26.75 -0.99 31.07
N PHE A 115 -27.62 -1.74 31.77
CA PHE A 115 -28.93 -1.29 32.20
C PHE A 115 -29.16 -1.62 33.68
N GLN A 116 -29.45 -0.59 34.48
CA GLN A 116 -29.69 -0.70 35.92
C GLN A 116 -31.11 -0.28 36.32
N ASP A 117 -32.02 -0.18 35.35
CA ASP A 117 -33.39 0.24 35.61
C ASP A 117 -34.17 -0.89 36.29
N GLU A 118 -35.15 -0.54 37.14
CA GLU A 118 -35.97 -1.55 37.81
C GLU A 118 -36.75 -2.44 36.83
N SER A 119 -37.17 -1.87 35.69
CA SER A 119 -37.94 -2.55 34.66
C SER A 119 -37.09 -3.09 33.50
N TYR A 120 -35.80 -2.77 33.45
CA TYR A 120 -34.92 -3.18 32.35
C TYR A 120 -33.48 -3.36 32.80
N SER A 121 -33.02 -4.62 32.78
CA SER A 121 -31.70 -5.03 33.24
C SER A 121 -30.84 -5.61 32.12
N ASP A 122 -29.55 -5.82 32.40
CA ASP A 122 -28.64 -6.57 31.51
C ASP A 122 -29.20 -7.95 31.14
N VAL A 123 -29.89 -8.63 32.07
CA VAL A 123 -30.48 -9.96 31.83
C VAL A 123 -31.57 -9.85 30.77
N ASP A 124 -32.47 -8.89 30.91
CA ASP A 124 -33.56 -8.64 29.95
C ASP A 124 -33.00 -8.28 28.58
N TYR A 125 -31.98 -7.40 28.55
CA TYR A 125 -31.27 -7.02 27.34
C TYR A 125 -30.65 -8.23 26.62
N TYR A 126 -29.94 -9.12 27.33
CA TYR A 126 -29.31 -10.29 26.70
C TYR A 126 -30.32 -11.38 26.32
N GLN A 127 -31.46 -11.48 27.01
CA GLN A 127 -32.56 -12.34 26.59
C GLN A 127 -33.19 -11.85 25.28
N LYS A 128 -33.43 -10.53 25.18
CA LYS A 128 -33.99 -9.90 23.97
C LYS A 128 -32.99 -9.89 22.81
N PHE A 129 -31.71 -9.63 23.11
CA PHE A 129 -30.64 -9.49 22.13
C PHE A 129 -29.41 -10.33 22.51
N PRO A 130 -29.40 -11.64 22.18
CA PRO A 130 -28.28 -12.53 22.50
C PRO A 130 -26.94 -12.10 21.89
N THR A 131 -26.99 -11.34 20.79
CA THR A 131 -25.80 -10.75 20.16
C THR A 131 -26.09 -9.32 19.73
N ILE A 132 -25.04 -8.51 19.58
CA ILE A 132 -25.16 -7.13 19.05
C ILE A 132 -25.79 -7.05 17.66
N TYR A 133 -25.74 -8.14 16.88
CA TYR A 133 -26.37 -8.21 15.57
C TYR A 133 -27.89 -8.40 15.65
N HIS A 134 -28.41 -9.02 16.72
CA HIS A 134 -29.85 -9.02 17.00
C HIS A 134 -30.34 -7.60 17.26
N LEU A 135 -29.59 -6.84 18.08
CA LEU A 135 -29.92 -5.45 18.35
C LEU A 135 -29.89 -4.58 17.08
N ARG A 136 -28.81 -4.66 16.29
CA ARG A 136 -28.72 -3.94 15.00
C ARG A 136 -29.86 -4.30 14.07
N GLN A 137 -30.17 -5.58 13.94
CA GLN A 137 -31.27 -6.05 13.10
C GLN A 137 -32.61 -5.48 13.59
N HIS A 138 -32.87 -5.50 14.90
CA HIS A 138 -34.08 -4.95 15.48
C HIS A 138 -34.20 -3.45 15.22
N LEU A 139 -33.14 -2.66 15.45
CA LEU A 139 -33.15 -1.21 15.23
C LEU A 139 -33.36 -0.83 13.76
N MET A 140 -32.93 -1.67 12.82
CA MET A 140 -33.16 -1.48 11.38
C MET A 140 -34.59 -1.81 10.92
N THR A 141 -35.38 -2.53 11.71
CA THR A 141 -36.72 -2.98 11.29
C THR A 141 -37.84 -2.54 12.22
N THR A 142 -37.52 -2.11 13.43
CA THR A 142 -38.51 -1.67 14.41
C THR A 142 -39.15 -0.34 13.99
N THR A 143 -40.46 -0.24 14.21
CA THR A 143 -41.24 0.99 14.02
C THR A 143 -41.52 1.70 15.34
N GLU A 144 -40.92 1.23 16.43
CA GLU A 144 -41.08 1.79 17.77
C GLU A 144 -39.79 2.50 18.22
N ALA A 145 -39.94 3.41 19.18
CA ALA A 145 -38.81 4.06 19.84
C ALA A 145 -38.04 3.02 20.68
N ALA A 146 -36.77 2.79 20.35
CA ALA A 146 -35.88 1.96 21.15
C ALA A 146 -35.22 2.79 22.25
N ASP A 147 -34.68 2.14 23.29
CA ASP A 147 -33.91 2.81 24.33
C ASP A 147 -32.66 3.49 23.75
N ILE A 148 -32.41 4.74 24.13
CA ILE A 148 -31.30 5.52 23.57
C ILE A 148 -29.92 4.89 23.79
N ARG A 149 -29.74 4.14 24.89
CA ARG A 149 -28.51 3.41 25.19
C ARG A 149 -28.33 2.22 24.24
N GLU A 150 -29.42 1.56 23.83
CA GLU A 150 -29.37 0.49 22.81
C GLU A 150 -28.92 1.04 21.45
N ILE A 151 -29.47 2.19 21.05
CA ILE A 151 -29.08 2.88 19.81
C ILE A 151 -27.58 3.20 19.85
N TYR A 152 -27.10 3.77 20.95
CA TYR A 152 -25.68 4.04 21.14
C TYR A 152 -24.83 2.77 21.05
N LEU A 153 -25.20 1.68 21.71
CA LEU A 153 -24.45 0.42 21.65
C LEU A 153 -24.32 -0.13 20.23
N ALA A 154 -25.38 -0.05 19.43
CA ALA A 154 -25.38 -0.48 18.03
C ALA A 154 -24.47 0.39 17.15
N LEU A 155 -24.60 1.72 17.23
CA LEU A 155 -23.78 2.65 16.45
C LEU A 155 -22.30 2.61 16.90
N HIS A 156 -22.05 2.51 18.21
CA HIS A 156 -20.71 2.33 18.78
C HIS A 156 -20.06 1.06 18.22
N HIS A 157 -20.80 -0.05 18.12
CA HIS A 157 -20.30 -1.28 17.50
C HIS A 157 -19.91 -1.08 16.03
N ILE A 158 -20.79 -0.45 15.24
CA ILE A 158 -20.55 -0.18 13.82
C ILE A 158 -19.31 0.70 13.63
N ILE A 159 -19.17 1.79 14.38
CA ILE A 159 -18.04 2.74 14.26
C ILE A 159 -16.72 2.12 14.77
N LYS A 160 -16.79 1.25 15.79
CA LYS A 160 -15.61 0.54 16.33
C LYS A 160 -15.07 -0.49 15.35
N TYR A 161 -15.95 -1.21 14.65
CA TYR A 161 -15.64 -2.29 13.71
C TYR A 161 -16.10 -1.94 12.30
N ARG A 162 -15.66 -0.77 11.81
CA ARG A 162 -16.18 -0.12 10.61
C ARG A 162 -15.82 -0.76 9.26
N GLY A 163 -15.15 -1.90 9.20
CA GLY A 163 -14.67 -2.51 7.94
C GLY A 163 -13.45 -1.81 7.30
N HIS A 164 -12.99 -2.34 6.17
CA HIS A 164 -11.83 -1.83 5.40
C HIS A 164 -12.24 -0.80 4.33
N PHE A 165 -11.26 -0.03 3.83
CA PHE A 165 -11.47 1.14 2.96
C PHE A 165 -10.88 0.98 1.55
N VAL A 166 -10.56 -0.25 1.14
CA VAL A 166 -9.91 -0.48 -0.17
C VAL A 166 -10.77 0.03 -1.34
N TYR A 167 -12.10 0.02 -1.20
CA TYR A 167 -13.04 0.29 -2.29
C TYR A 167 -13.87 1.56 -2.10
N GLU A 168 -13.29 2.63 -1.53
CA GLU A 168 -13.97 3.89 -1.20
C GLU A 168 -14.88 4.47 -2.31
N GLN A 169 -14.61 4.19 -3.59
CA GLN A 169 -15.41 4.70 -4.73
C GLN A 169 -16.36 3.67 -5.35
N GLN A 170 -16.43 2.44 -4.84
CA GLN A 170 -17.27 1.39 -5.39
C GLN A 170 -18.44 1.09 -4.46
N THR A 171 -19.62 0.93 -5.06
CA THR A 171 -20.82 0.46 -4.38
C THR A 171 -20.85 -1.07 -4.42
N PHE A 172 -20.71 -1.70 -3.26
CA PHE A 172 -21.03 -3.12 -3.13
C PHE A 172 -22.54 -3.29 -3.22
N THR A 173 -23.01 -3.93 -4.30
CA THR A 173 -24.42 -4.31 -4.41
C THR A 173 -24.61 -5.75 -3.95
N MET A 174 -25.76 -6.03 -3.35
CA MET A 174 -26.07 -7.28 -2.66
C MET A 174 -26.34 -8.47 -3.60
N LYS A 175 -26.09 -8.32 -4.92
CA LYS A 175 -26.43 -9.33 -5.93
C LYS A 175 -25.15 -9.98 -6.48
N GLY A 176 -25.10 -11.32 -6.41
CA GLY A 176 -23.98 -12.12 -6.93
C GLY A 176 -23.69 -11.96 -8.43
N SER A 177 -24.54 -11.24 -9.19
CA SER A 177 -24.28 -10.88 -10.58
C SER A 177 -23.02 -10.03 -10.76
N GLN A 178 -22.55 -9.35 -9.71
CA GLN A 178 -21.37 -8.46 -9.79
C GLN A 178 -20.04 -9.23 -9.89
N VAL A 179 -19.92 -10.42 -9.27
CA VAL A 179 -18.69 -11.24 -9.34
C VAL A 179 -18.34 -11.62 -10.77
N GLY A 180 -19.35 -11.92 -11.61
CA GLY A 180 -19.15 -12.20 -13.02
C GLY A 180 -18.57 -11.02 -13.80
N ASP A 181 -19.08 -9.81 -13.58
CA ASP A 181 -18.56 -8.59 -14.20
C ASP A 181 -17.15 -8.26 -13.73
N ASP A 182 -16.88 -8.49 -12.45
CA ASP A 182 -15.55 -8.30 -11.87
C ASP A 182 -14.51 -9.27 -12.43
N LEU A 183 -14.91 -10.51 -12.70
CA LEU A 183 -14.06 -11.50 -13.37
C LEU A 183 -13.80 -11.13 -14.83
N ARG A 184 -14.76 -10.49 -15.53
CA ARG A 184 -14.53 -9.95 -16.89
C ARG A 184 -13.54 -8.80 -16.87
N ASP A 185 -13.66 -7.89 -15.90
CA ASP A 185 -12.69 -6.80 -15.72
C ASP A 185 -11.30 -7.35 -15.36
N LEU A 186 -11.22 -8.35 -14.48
CA LEU A 186 -9.96 -9.06 -14.18
C LEU A 186 -9.35 -9.71 -15.43
N GLN A 187 -10.17 -10.38 -16.25
CA GLN A 187 -9.75 -10.97 -17.52
C GLN A 187 -9.20 -9.88 -18.47
N ALA A 188 -9.90 -8.75 -18.61
CA ALA A 188 -9.45 -7.63 -19.43
C ALA A 188 -8.13 -7.02 -18.94
N LYS A 189 -7.92 -6.93 -17.62
CA LYS A 189 -6.65 -6.48 -17.03
C LYS A 189 -5.52 -7.45 -17.33
N PHE A 190 -5.76 -8.75 -17.23
CA PHE A 190 -4.76 -9.76 -17.55
C PHE A 190 -4.30 -9.69 -19.01
N ARG A 191 -5.21 -9.42 -19.97
CA ARG A 191 -4.84 -9.23 -21.39
C ARG A 191 -3.76 -8.16 -21.60
N LEU A 192 -3.68 -7.15 -20.75
CA LEU A 192 -2.68 -6.09 -20.88
C LEU A 192 -1.24 -6.57 -20.61
N ILE A 193 -1.09 -7.67 -19.86
CA ILE A 193 0.21 -8.20 -19.43
C ILE A 193 0.47 -9.58 -20.05
N ASP A 194 -0.58 -10.35 -20.26
CA ASP A 194 -0.53 -11.71 -20.78
C ASP A 194 -1.85 -12.07 -21.48
N ASN A 195 -1.83 -12.04 -22.81
CA ASN A 195 -3.00 -12.24 -23.66
C ASN A 195 -3.67 -13.63 -23.55
N TYR A 196 -3.06 -14.63 -22.91
CA TYR A 196 -3.55 -16.01 -23.01
C TYR A 196 -4.01 -16.63 -21.69
N LEU A 197 -3.80 -15.98 -20.54
CA LEU A 197 -3.99 -16.66 -19.25
C LEU A 197 -5.47 -16.94 -18.92
N LEU A 198 -6.40 -16.10 -19.37
CA LEU A 198 -7.83 -16.20 -19.04
C LEU A 198 -8.76 -16.11 -20.26
N ASP A 199 -8.28 -16.03 -21.49
CA ASP A 199 -9.08 -15.59 -22.65
C ASP A 199 -10.23 -16.54 -23.06
N ASP A 200 -10.04 -17.85 -22.92
CA ASP A 200 -11.03 -18.86 -23.32
C ASP A 200 -11.90 -19.36 -22.14
N VAL A 201 -11.83 -18.70 -20.98
CA VAL A 201 -12.49 -19.19 -19.77
C VAL A 201 -13.93 -18.74 -19.69
N ASN A 202 -14.85 -19.68 -19.46
CA ASN A 202 -16.26 -19.36 -19.21
C ASN A 202 -16.42 -18.66 -17.85
N ILE A 203 -16.58 -17.34 -17.89
CA ILE A 203 -16.73 -16.48 -16.72
C ILE A 203 -17.97 -16.84 -15.88
N ALA A 204 -19.07 -17.25 -16.51
CA ALA A 204 -20.28 -17.64 -15.78
C ALA A 204 -20.03 -18.91 -14.94
N SER A 205 -19.32 -19.89 -15.50
CA SER A 205 -18.91 -21.10 -14.78
C SER A 205 -17.92 -20.80 -13.66
N LEU A 206 -16.93 -19.92 -13.88
CA LEU A 206 -16.03 -19.47 -12.82
C LEU A 206 -16.78 -18.79 -11.68
N SER A 207 -17.68 -17.85 -12.01
CA SER A 207 -18.49 -17.15 -11.02
C SER A 207 -19.30 -18.14 -10.19
N ALA A 208 -19.95 -19.12 -10.83
CA ALA A 208 -20.74 -20.14 -10.15
C ALA A 208 -19.91 -20.97 -9.16
N ILE A 209 -18.68 -21.37 -9.53
CA ILE A 209 -17.77 -22.10 -8.62
C ILE A 209 -17.35 -21.22 -7.45
N LEU A 210 -16.96 -19.98 -7.72
CA LEU A 210 -16.44 -19.06 -6.70
C LEU A 210 -17.50 -18.67 -5.66
N THR A 211 -18.76 -18.54 -6.08
CA THR A 211 -19.90 -18.24 -5.19
C THR A 211 -20.57 -19.48 -4.60
N ASP A 212 -20.11 -20.69 -4.90
CA ASP A 212 -20.70 -21.91 -4.33
C ASP A 212 -20.26 -22.11 -2.88
N ASN A 213 -21.20 -21.99 -1.95
CA ASN A 213 -20.97 -22.17 -0.52
C ASN A 213 -20.85 -23.65 -0.11
N GLN A 214 -21.08 -24.59 -1.03
CA GLN A 214 -20.94 -26.05 -0.81
C GLN A 214 -19.55 -26.58 -1.17
N ARG A 215 -18.64 -25.72 -1.66
CA ARG A 215 -17.26 -26.09 -1.99
C ARG A 215 -16.28 -25.40 -1.04
N ASN A 216 -15.33 -26.15 -0.50
CA ASN A 216 -14.21 -25.56 0.24
C ASN A 216 -13.26 -24.77 -0.69
N LYS A 217 -12.48 -23.86 -0.10
CA LYS A 217 -11.60 -22.94 -0.83
C LYS A 217 -10.61 -23.64 -1.75
N SER A 218 -9.95 -24.71 -1.27
CA SER A 218 -8.98 -25.48 -2.06
C SER A 218 -9.64 -26.20 -3.25
N THR A 219 -10.88 -26.66 -3.08
CA THR A 219 -11.68 -27.27 -4.16
C THR A 219 -12.10 -26.21 -5.18
N LYS A 220 -12.55 -25.02 -4.75
CA LYS A 220 -12.83 -23.90 -5.65
C LYS A 220 -11.62 -23.59 -6.54
N VAL A 221 -10.41 -23.49 -5.97
CA VAL A 221 -9.18 -23.24 -6.72
C VAL A 221 -8.91 -24.34 -7.75
N ARG A 222 -8.96 -25.61 -7.33
CA ARG A 222 -8.74 -26.77 -8.22
C ARG A 222 -9.72 -26.78 -9.40
N ASP A 223 -11.00 -26.55 -9.13
CA ASP A 223 -12.04 -26.61 -10.15
C ASP A 223 -11.94 -25.41 -11.11
N CYS A 224 -11.67 -24.20 -10.60
CA CYS A 224 -11.40 -23.02 -11.41
C CYS A 224 -10.17 -23.19 -12.31
N VAL A 225 -9.06 -23.73 -11.80
CA VAL A 225 -7.86 -24.03 -12.60
C VAL A 225 -8.15 -25.12 -13.65
N SER A 226 -9.02 -26.08 -13.34
CA SER A 226 -9.38 -27.13 -14.31
C SER A 226 -10.25 -26.58 -15.45
N LEU A 227 -11.13 -25.63 -15.16
CA LEU A 227 -11.97 -24.97 -16.17
C LEU A 227 -11.16 -24.18 -17.21
N THR A 228 -9.94 -23.75 -16.89
CA THR A 228 -9.15 -22.94 -17.84
C THR A 228 -8.48 -23.78 -18.93
N GLY A 229 -8.43 -25.11 -18.80
CA GLY A 229 -7.72 -25.98 -19.76
C GLY A 229 -6.21 -25.73 -19.85
N ALA A 230 -5.62 -24.98 -18.92
CA ALA A 230 -4.27 -24.45 -19.03
C ALA A 230 -3.16 -25.51 -18.97
N ILE A 231 -2.03 -25.24 -19.64
CA ILE A 231 -0.81 -26.06 -19.57
C ILE A 231 -0.10 -25.92 -18.20
N LYS A 232 0.86 -26.80 -17.90
CA LYS A 232 1.49 -26.94 -16.57
C LYS A 232 2.05 -25.63 -16.00
N GLU A 233 2.64 -24.78 -16.83
CA GLU A 233 3.24 -23.50 -16.43
C GLU A 233 2.16 -22.46 -16.05
N SER A 234 1.19 -22.24 -16.94
CA SER A 234 0.02 -21.41 -16.70
C SER A 234 -0.83 -21.91 -15.51
N LYS A 235 -0.90 -23.23 -15.27
CA LYS A 235 -1.57 -23.81 -14.09
C LYS A 235 -0.98 -23.30 -12.77
N LYS A 236 0.35 -23.16 -12.67
CA LYS A 236 0.98 -22.64 -11.44
C LYS A 236 0.55 -21.19 -11.18
N ARG A 237 0.58 -20.35 -12.21
CA ARG A 237 0.17 -18.93 -12.15
C ARG A 237 -1.30 -18.78 -11.79
N LEU A 238 -2.18 -19.51 -12.49
CA LEU A 238 -3.62 -19.53 -12.20
C LEU A 238 -3.93 -20.04 -10.80
N THR A 239 -3.19 -21.03 -10.31
CA THR A 239 -3.34 -21.49 -8.92
C THR A 239 -3.06 -20.36 -7.94
N GLN A 240 -2.02 -19.55 -8.16
CA GLN A 240 -1.75 -18.38 -7.31
C GLN A 240 -2.84 -17.32 -7.43
N LEU A 241 -3.34 -17.05 -8.63
CA LEU A 241 -4.43 -16.11 -8.85
C LEU A 241 -5.70 -16.53 -8.10
N PHE A 242 -6.14 -17.76 -8.28
CA PHE A 242 -7.34 -18.25 -7.62
C PHE A 242 -7.14 -18.39 -6.11
N ASN A 243 -5.93 -18.70 -5.63
CA ASN A 243 -5.60 -18.64 -4.21
C ASN A 243 -5.86 -17.23 -3.64
N LEU A 244 -5.43 -16.17 -4.33
CA LEU A 244 -5.73 -14.79 -3.91
C LEU A 244 -7.23 -14.54 -3.86
N ILE A 245 -7.96 -14.92 -4.92
CA ILE A 245 -9.41 -14.71 -5.07
C ILE A 245 -10.21 -15.41 -3.97
N VAL A 246 -9.80 -16.61 -3.53
CA VAL A 246 -10.48 -17.34 -2.43
C VAL A 246 -9.90 -17.03 -1.04
N GLY A 247 -8.88 -16.16 -0.96
CA GLY A 247 -8.23 -15.74 0.28
C GLY A 247 -7.23 -16.72 0.87
N LEU A 248 -6.76 -17.71 0.10
CA LEU A 248 -5.64 -18.57 0.48
C LEU A 248 -4.30 -17.83 0.31
N LYS A 249 -3.22 -18.43 0.84
CA LYS A 249 -1.86 -17.91 0.63
C LYS A 249 -1.45 -18.12 -0.81
N ALA A 250 -0.91 -17.08 -1.43
CA ALA A 250 -0.38 -17.11 -2.78
C ALA A 250 1.01 -16.47 -2.84
N ASN A 251 1.74 -16.77 -3.91
CA ASN A 251 3.04 -16.21 -4.21
C ASN A 251 2.94 -15.30 -5.45
N ILE A 252 3.14 -14.00 -5.27
CA ILE A 252 3.06 -12.97 -6.31
C ILE A 252 4.20 -13.09 -7.32
N ALA A 253 5.40 -13.51 -6.88
CA ALA A 253 6.52 -13.78 -7.78
C ALA A 253 6.16 -14.87 -8.79
N ILE A 254 5.48 -15.94 -8.32
CA ILE A 254 4.99 -17.00 -9.21
C ILE A 254 3.85 -16.49 -10.08
N LEU A 255 2.92 -15.69 -9.56
CA LEU A 255 1.77 -15.17 -10.32
C LEU A 255 2.20 -14.39 -11.58
N PHE A 256 3.21 -13.53 -11.43
CA PHE A 256 3.72 -12.66 -12.50
C PHE A 256 5.01 -13.15 -13.14
N ASP A 257 5.50 -14.33 -12.77
CA ASP A 257 6.75 -14.92 -13.25
C ASP A 257 7.95 -13.96 -13.13
N ASN A 258 8.11 -13.39 -11.94
CA ASN A 258 9.13 -12.39 -11.66
C ASN A 258 9.73 -12.56 -10.26
N ASP A 259 10.96 -13.09 -10.23
CA ASP A 259 11.70 -13.39 -9.01
C ASP A 259 12.05 -12.16 -8.17
N SER A 260 12.02 -10.95 -8.75
CA SER A 260 12.22 -9.71 -7.98
C SER A 260 11.17 -9.51 -6.87
N PHE A 261 10.04 -10.23 -6.94
CA PHE A 261 8.97 -10.16 -5.94
C PHE A 261 9.10 -11.19 -4.82
N LEU A 262 10.14 -12.03 -4.78
CA LEU A 262 10.22 -13.15 -3.83
C LEU A 262 10.20 -12.75 -2.34
N GLU A 263 10.75 -11.58 -1.99
CA GLU A 263 10.76 -11.11 -0.60
C GLU A 263 9.42 -10.55 -0.13
N VAL A 264 8.76 -9.73 -0.96
CA VAL A 264 7.52 -9.02 -0.60
C VAL A 264 6.27 -9.79 -0.99
N GLY A 265 6.36 -10.62 -2.04
CA GLY A 265 5.26 -11.33 -2.68
C GLY A 265 4.97 -12.73 -2.13
N LYS A 266 5.68 -13.19 -1.10
CA LYS A 266 5.51 -14.55 -0.55
C LYS A 266 4.36 -14.61 0.47
N ASP A 267 3.57 -15.68 0.41
CA ASP A 267 2.47 -15.96 1.35
C ASP A 267 1.44 -14.83 1.50
N VAL A 268 1.21 -14.09 0.41
CA VAL A 268 0.20 -13.03 0.35
C VAL A 268 -1.19 -13.66 0.45
N THR A 269 -2.06 -13.08 1.29
CA THR A 269 -3.44 -13.51 1.44
C THR A 269 -4.35 -12.29 1.54
N MET A 270 -5.46 -12.33 0.81
CA MET A 270 -6.48 -11.29 0.82
C MET A 270 -7.30 -11.28 2.12
N ALA A 271 -7.22 -12.35 2.92
CA ALA A 271 -7.91 -12.49 4.20
C ALA A 271 -7.20 -11.79 5.39
N ALA A 272 -6.14 -11.02 5.13
CA ALA A 272 -5.36 -10.37 6.17
C ALA A 272 -6.14 -9.23 6.85
N GLU A 273 -6.06 -9.11 8.19
CA GLU A 273 -6.71 -8.02 8.93
C GLU A 273 -6.12 -6.64 8.59
N ASP A 274 -4.89 -6.60 8.06
CA ASP A 274 -4.13 -5.43 7.64
C ASP A 274 -3.94 -5.39 6.12
N ILE A 275 -4.93 -5.87 5.36
CA ILE A 275 -4.86 -5.94 3.90
C ILE A 275 -4.48 -4.61 3.23
N ASP A 276 -4.96 -3.48 3.75
CA ASP A 276 -4.59 -2.13 3.27
C ASP A 276 -3.08 -1.90 3.28
N VAL A 277 -2.37 -2.41 4.30
CA VAL A 277 -0.91 -2.29 4.45
C VAL A 277 -0.21 -3.19 3.44
N LYS A 278 -0.65 -4.45 3.32
CA LYS A 278 -0.07 -5.40 2.37
C LYS A 278 -0.24 -4.96 0.93
N LEU A 279 -1.40 -4.40 0.57
CA LEU A 279 -1.62 -3.84 -0.76
C LEU A 279 -0.70 -2.65 -1.03
N ALA A 280 -0.47 -1.77 -0.05
CA ALA A 280 0.49 -0.69 -0.20
C ALA A 280 1.92 -1.20 -0.42
N GLU A 281 2.36 -2.21 0.34
CA GLU A 281 3.68 -2.83 0.16
C GLU A 281 3.84 -3.48 -1.23
N LEU A 282 2.76 -4.07 -1.78
CA LEU A 282 2.77 -4.61 -3.13
C LEU A 282 2.76 -3.52 -4.21
N ASN A 283 2.04 -2.42 -4.01
CA ASN A 283 2.01 -1.28 -4.95
C ASN A 283 3.39 -0.61 -5.10
N ASP A 284 4.23 -0.67 -4.06
CA ASP A 284 5.59 -0.12 -4.10
C ASP A 284 6.53 -0.91 -5.02
N VAL A 285 6.19 -2.18 -5.32
CA VAL A 285 7.08 -3.12 -6.05
C VAL A 285 6.49 -3.51 -7.41
N LEU A 286 5.17 -3.64 -7.51
CA LEU A 286 4.47 -4.01 -8.74
C LEU A 286 4.30 -2.78 -9.66
N ASP A 287 4.30 -3.02 -10.97
CA ASP A 287 3.89 -1.99 -11.93
C ASP A 287 2.37 -1.73 -11.85
N GLU A 288 1.90 -0.71 -12.58
CA GLU A 288 0.51 -0.25 -12.50
C GLU A 288 -0.48 -1.34 -12.97
N GLU A 289 -0.15 -2.04 -14.04
CA GLU A 289 -0.96 -3.12 -14.59
C GLU A 289 -1.02 -4.33 -13.63
N GLN A 290 0.13 -4.77 -13.11
CA GLN A 290 0.24 -5.87 -12.16
C GLN A 290 -0.48 -5.57 -10.84
N PHE A 291 -0.27 -4.37 -10.29
CA PHE A 291 -0.95 -3.97 -9.06
C PHE A 291 -2.46 -3.91 -9.26
N SER A 292 -2.94 -3.42 -10.41
CA SER A 292 -4.37 -3.37 -10.72
C SER A 292 -5.01 -4.76 -10.73
N ILE A 293 -4.28 -5.81 -11.14
CA ILE A 293 -4.75 -7.20 -11.06
C ILE A 293 -4.88 -7.66 -9.61
N VAL A 294 -3.88 -7.37 -8.77
CA VAL A 294 -3.92 -7.74 -7.34
C VAL A 294 -5.05 -7.03 -6.60
N GLU A 295 -5.22 -5.73 -6.85
CA GLU A 295 -6.32 -4.92 -6.30
C GLU A 295 -7.68 -5.48 -6.71
N LYS A 296 -7.82 -5.90 -7.99
CA LYS A 296 -9.05 -6.51 -8.49
C LYS A 296 -9.30 -7.90 -7.90
N ALA A 297 -8.27 -8.71 -7.70
CA ALA A 297 -8.38 -10.00 -7.04
C ALA A 297 -8.86 -9.84 -5.58
N GLN A 298 -8.36 -8.82 -4.86
CA GLN A 298 -8.86 -8.48 -3.53
C GLN A 298 -10.34 -8.10 -3.55
N TYR A 299 -10.82 -7.49 -4.64
CA TYR A 299 -12.20 -6.99 -4.72
C TYR A 299 -13.15 -8.15 -4.87
N ILE A 300 -12.79 -9.05 -5.78
CA ILE A 300 -13.51 -10.30 -5.98
C ILE A 300 -13.51 -11.10 -4.68
N TYR A 301 -12.39 -11.18 -3.97
CA TYR A 301 -12.34 -11.83 -2.65
C TYR A 301 -13.31 -11.19 -1.65
N SER A 302 -13.32 -9.86 -1.49
CA SER A 302 -14.28 -9.17 -0.61
C SER A 302 -15.73 -9.43 -1.02
N SER A 303 -16.02 -9.45 -2.32
CA SER A 303 -17.36 -9.79 -2.85
C SER A 303 -17.76 -11.22 -2.55
N ILE A 304 -16.84 -12.18 -2.67
CA ILE A 304 -17.07 -13.60 -2.31
C ILE A 304 -17.31 -13.72 -0.81
N VAL A 305 -16.48 -13.11 0.04
CA VAL A 305 -16.66 -13.14 1.50
C VAL A 305 -18.00 -12.51 1.89
N LEU A 306 -18.38 -11.41 1.25
CA LEU A 306 -19.69 -10.81 1.49
C LEU A 306 -20.81 -11.78 1.09
N HIS A 307 -20.73 -12.41 -0.08
CA HIS A 307 -21.71 -13.41 -0.50
C HIS A 307 -21.81 -14.60 0.49
N GLU A 308 -20.67 -15.13 0.93
CA GLU A 308 -20.55 -16.24 1.89
C GLU A 308 -21.13 -15.86 3.27
N ILE A 309 -20.86 -14.64 3.75
CA ILE A 309 -21.41 -14.15 5.02
C ILE A 309 -22.91 -13.95 4.91
N MET A 310 -23.38 -13.38 3.80
CA MET A 310 -24.77 -12.97 3.62
C MET A 310 -25.71 -14.17 3.50
N LYS A 311 -25.30 -15.26 2.85
CA LYS A 311 -26.12 -16.48 2.64
C LYS A 311 -27.57 -16.18 2.19
N GLY A 312 -27.72 -15.23 1.28
CA GLY A 312 -29.02 -14.79 0.75
C GLY A 312 -29.87 -13.95 1.71
N LYS A 313 -29.34 -13.48 2.84
CA LYS A 313 -30.01 -12.50 3.72
C LYS A 313 -29.90 -11.09 3.14
N ASN A 314 -30.69 -10.16 3.68
CA ASN A 314 -30.79 -8.79 3.18
C ASN A 314 -29.74 -7.83 3.76
N ASN A 315 -29.16 -8.15 4.93
CA ASN A 315 -28.07 -7.37 5.54
C ASN A 315 -27.17 -8.31 6.38
N VAL A 316 -26.01 -7.80 6.81
CA VAL A 316 -25.02 -8.60 7.55
C VAL A 316 -25.52 -8.97 8.94
N SER A 317 -26.26 -8.09 9.61
CA SER A 317 -26.84 -8.38 10.92
C SER A 317 -27.80 -9.57 10.87
N ALA A 318 -28.70 -9.62 9.90
CA ALA A 318 -29.60 -10.75 9.66
C ALA A 318 -28.84 -12.05 9.38
N ALA A 319 -27.74 -11.97 8.61
CA ALA A 319 -26.91 -13.13 8.33
C ALA A 319 -26.17 -13.64 9.58
N LYS A 320 -25.62 -12.73 10.39
CA LYS A 320 -24.96 -13.05 11.66
C LYS A 320 -25.94 -13.62 12.69
N VAL A 321 -27.19 -13.13 12.73
CA VAL A 321 -28.28 -13.72 13.51
C VAL A 321 -28.56 -15.16 13.07
N ALA A 322 -28.66 -15.42 11.77
CA ALA A 322 -28.83 -16.78 11.25
C ALA A 322 -27.64 -17.69 11.63
N THR A 323 -26.40 -17.21 11.56
CA THR A 323 -25.21 -17.94 12.03
C THR A 323 -25.30 -18.29 13.52
N TYR A 324 -25.81 -17.39 14.36
CA TYR A 324 -25.97 -17.66 15.80
C TYR A 324 -26.96 -18.80 16.04
N HIS A 325 -28.11 -18.78 15.37
CA HIS A 325 -29.10 -19.85 15.48
C HIS A 325 -28.60 -21.17 14.93
N LYS A 326 -27.86 -21.16 13.81
CA LYS A 326 -27.21 -22.36 13.27
C LYS A 326 -26.23 -22.95 14.27
N HIS A 327 -25.35 -22.12 14.86
CA HIS A 327 -24.42 -22.57 15.89
C HIS A 327 -25.15 -23.27 17.04
N ALA A 328 -26.25 -22.68 17.54
CA ALA A 328 -27.04 -23.27 18.62
C ALA A 328 -27.65 -24.63 18.21
N ALA A 329 -28.14 -24.75 16.97
CA ALA A 329 -28.68 -25.99 16.42
C ALA A 329 -27.60 -27.07 16.28
N ASP A 330 -26.45 -26.74 15.68
CA ASP A 330 -25.29 -27.63 15.56
C ASP A 330 -24.87 -28.15 16.95
N LEU A 331 -24.80 -27.24 17.94
CA LEU A 331 -24.39 -27.59 19.31
C LEU A 331 -25.40 -28.52 19.98
N ALA A 332 -26.69 -28.29 19.78
CA ALA A 332 -27.74 -29.17 20.28
C ALA A 332 -27.67 -30.57 19.63
N ALA A 333 -27.41 -30.62 18.32
CA ALA A 333 -27.24 -31.86 17.58
C ALA A 333 -26.04 -32.67 18.12
N VAL A 334 -24.87 -32.05 18.25
CA VAL A 334 -23.68 -32.72 18.80
C VAL A 334 -23.89 -33.16 20.25
N LYS A 335 -24.51 -32.32 21.09
CA LYS A 335 -24.83 -32.71 22.48
C LYS A 335 -25.75 -33.92 22.55
N THR A 336 -26.67 -34.06 21.60
CA THR A 336 -27.54 -35.24 21.50
C THR A 336 -26.72 -36.48 21.12
N LEU A 337 -25.83 -36.38 20.13
CA LEU A 337 -24.93 -37.48 19.76
C LEU A 337 -24.01 -37.88 20.92
N LEU A 338 -23.46 -36.91 21.65
CA LEU A 338 -22.58 -37.16 22.79
C LEU A 338 -23.28 -37.87 23.95
N ARG A 339 -24.61 -37.80 24.07
CA ARG A 339 -25.37 -38.46 25.15
C ARG A 339 -25.59 -39.96 24.92
N GLN A 340 -25.31 -40.47 23.72
CA GLN A 340 -25.47 -41.89 23.41
C GLN A 340 -24.53 -42.75 24.27
N ASP A 341 -25.01 -43.93 24.69
CA ASP A 341 -24.34 -44.79 25.69
C ASP A 341 -22.99 -45.36 25.21
N ASP A 342 -22.79 -45.43 23.91
CA ASP A 342 -21.59 -45.88 23.22
C ASP A 342 -20.51 -44.79 23.06
N VAL A 343 -20.81 -43.56 23.47
CA VAL A 343 -19.84 -42.46 23.55
C VAL A 343 -19.22 -42.45 24.95
N THR A 344 -17.90 -42.65 25.02
CA THR A 344 -17.18 -42.72 26.30
C THR A 344 -17.12 -41.35 26.98
N MET A 345 -17.04 -41.34 28.31
CA MET A 345 -16.84 -40.11 29.10
C MET A 345 -15.60 -39.31 28.67
N LYS A 346 -14.54 -40.01 28.26
CA LYS A 346 -13.30 -39.38 27.79
C LYS A 346 -13.52 -38.63 26.47
N GLU A 347 -14.29 -39.20 25.53
CA GLU A 347 -14.62 -38.55 24.26
C GLU A 347 -15.50 -37.31 24.48
N ARG A 348 -16.51 -37.42 25.36
CA ARG A 348 -17.35 -36.29 25.78
C ARG A 348 -16.50 -35.16 26.34
N GLN A 349 -15.65 -35.45 27.31
CA GLN A 349 -14.79 -34.46 27.95
C GLN A 349 -13.79 -33.82 26.97
N LEU A 350 -13.26 -34.61 26.03
CA LEU A 350 -12.33 -34.11 25.02
C LEU A 350 -13.01 -33.11 24.08
N PHE A 351 -14.22 -33.43 23.61
CA PHE A 351 -15.01 -32.50 22.79
C PHE A 351 -15.35 -31.23 23.58
N GLU A 352 -15.89 -31.36 24.79
CA GLU A 352 -16.29 -30.23 25.62
C GLU A 352 -15.11 -29.31 25.94
N THR A 353 -13.95 -29.88 26.27
CA THR A 353 -12.72 -29.12 26.53
C THR A 353 -12.25 -28.40 25.26
N SER A 354 -12.27 -29.09 24.11
CA SER A 354 -11.90 -28.50 22.83
C SER A 354 -12.84 -27.36 22.42
N TYR A 355 -14.16 -27.55 22.61
CA TYR A 355 -15.16 -26.53 22.33
C TYR A 355 -15.01 -25.33 23.27
N ALA A 356 -14.85 -25.56 24.58
CA ALA A 356 -14.61 -24.48 25.55
C ALA A 356 -13.34 -23.68 25.22
N ASN A 357 -12.28 -24.36 24.79
CA ASN A 357 -11.05 -23.71 24.35
C ASN A 357 -11.25 -22.88 23.08
N TYR A 358 -12.00 -23.38 22.09
CA TYR A 358 -12.36 -22.65 20.88
C TYR A 358 -13.19 -21.40 21.18
N ILE A 359 -14.21 -21.50 22.04
CA ILE A 359 -15.04 -20.34 22.43
C ILE A 359 -14.22 -19.29 23.18
N LYS A 360 -13.23 -19.70 23.99
CA LYS A 360 -12.30 -18.77 24.67
C LYS A 360 -11.27 -18.16 23.72
N ASN A 361 -10.79 -18.93 22.75
CA ASN A 361 -9.76 -18.51 21.80
C ASN A 361 -10.08 -19.05 20.40
N THR A 362 -10.66 -18.18 19.57
CA THR A 362 -11.10 -18.52 18.21
C THR A 362 -9.96 -18.92 17.28
N ASN A 363 -8.69 -18.68 17.65
CA ASN A 363 -7.53 -19.19 16.92
C ASN A 363 -7.41 -20.72 16.99
N LEU A 364 -8.07 -21.36 17.96
CA LEU A 364 -8.11 -22.82 18.10
C LEU A 364 -9.23 -23.46 17.27
N LYS A 365 -9.84 -22.73 16.32
CA LYS A 365 -10.90 -23.25 15.45
C LYS A 365 -10.46 -24.49 14.69
N GLU A 366 -9.32 -24.43 13.99
CA GLU A 366 -8.81 -25.60 13.24
C GLU A 366 -8.59 -26.81 14.15
N ASP A 367 -8.10 -26.55 15.36
CA ASP A 367 -7.91 -27.60 16.33
C ASP A 367 -9.26 -28.22 16.71
N PHE A 368 -10.24 -27.39 17.08
CA PHE A 368 -11.59 -27.83 17.40
C PHE A 368 -12.25 -28.61 16.26
N LEU A 369 -12.19 -28.11 15.02
CA LEU A 369 -12.76 -28.77 13.86
C LEU A 369 -12.15 -30.16 13.64
N LYS A 370 -10.83 -30.32 13.79
CA LYS A 370 -10.18 -31.64 13.72
C LYS A 370 -10.71 -32.62 14.77
N ARG A 371 -10.94 -32.15 16.01
CA ARG A 371 -11.48 -33.00 17.09
C ARG A 371 -12.95 -33.34 16.84
N ALA A 372 -13.75 -32.36 16.41
CA ALA A 372 -15.15 -32.56 16.05
C ALA A 372 -15.28 -33.56 14.90
N LYS A 373 -14.47 -33.41 13.85
CA LYS A 373 -14.43 -34.33 12.71
C LYS A 373 -14.08 -35.76 13.13
N GLY A 374 -13.03 -35.94 13.92
CA GLY A 374 -12.65 -37.27 14.42
C GLY A 374 -13.72 -37.93 15.31
N LEU A 375 -14.51 -37.15 16.06
CA LEU A 375 -15.66 -37.67 16.81
C LEU A 375 -16.78 -38.15 15.87
N LEU A 376 -17.13 -37.33 14.87
CA LEU A 376 -18.26 -37.55 13.97
C LEU A 376 -17.97 -38.63 12.91
N GLU A 377 -16.71 -38.82 12.50
CA GLU A 377 -16.27 -39.89 11.59
C GLU A 377 -16.21 -41.28 12.24
N HIS A 378 -16.38 -41.36 13.57
CA HIS A 378 -16.33 -42.65 14.25
C HIS A 378 -17.40 -43.61 13.72
N ASN A 379 -17.04 -44.89 13.50
CA ASN A 379 -17.91 -45.89 12.87
C ASN A 379 -19.30 -46.03 13.51
N ARG A 380 -19.45 -45.69 14.79
CA ARG A 380 -20.75 -45.68 15.48
C ARG A 380 -21.77 -44.69 14.89
N PHE A 381 -21.28 -43.63 14.25
CA PHE A 381 -22.10 -42.65 13.55
C PHE A 381 -22.13 -42.89 12.03
N ALA A 382 -21.59 -44.02 11.55
CA ALA A 382 -21.70 -44.41 10.15
C ALA A 382 -23.18 -44.62 9.79
N GLY A 383 -23.67 -43.86 8.81
CA GLY A 383 -25.08 -43.86 8.41
C GLY A 383 -26.02 -43.00 9.27
N ASN A 384 -25.50 -42.23 10.24
CA ASN A 384 -26.30 -41.24 10.95
C ASN A 384 -26.39 -39.94 10.13
N ASP A 385 -27.58 -39.62 9.60
CA ASP A 385 -27.80 -38.45 8.73
C ASP A 385 -27.37 -37.13 9.38
N VAL A 386 -27.58 -36.97 10.70
CA VAL A 386 -27.18 -35.76 11.42
C VAL A 386 -25.65 -35.66 11.47
N ALA A 387 -24.95 -36.74 11.80
CA ALA A 387 -23.49 -36.74 11.82
C ALA A 387 -22.90 -36.48 10.42
N GLN A 388 -23.49 -37.05 9.36
CA GLN A 388 -23.07 -36.79 7.98
C GLN A 388 -23.31 -35.33 7.56
N GLN A 389 -24.45 -34.73 7.95
CA GLN A 389 -24.70 -33.32 7.70
C GLN A 389 -23.70 -32.42 8.44
N LEU A 390 -23.39 -32.71 9.71
CA LEU A 390 -22.40 -31.95 10.47
C LEU A 390 -20.98 -32.08 9.90
N LEU A 391 -20.61 -33.26 9.38
CA LEU A 391 -19.35 -33.46 8.66
C LEU A 391 -19.29 -32.63 7.37
N ALA A 392 -20.39 -32.59 6.61
CA ALA A 392 -20.50 -31.75 5.43
C ALA A 392 -20.35 -30.25 5.78
N ASP A 393 -21.00 -29.81 6.86
CA ASP A 393 -20.88 -28.44 7.37
C ASP A 393 -19.44 -28.09 7.81
N ILE A 394 -18.71 -29.05 8.41
CA ILE A 394 -17.28 -28.88 8.76
C ILE A 394 -16.45 -28.68 7.49
N ASP A 395 -16.69 -29.49 6.46
CA ASP A 395 -15.91 -29.45 5.22
C ASP A 395 -16.07 -28.14 4.45
N VAL A 396 -17.16 -27.40 4.65
CA VAL A 396 -17.44 -26.10 4.02
C VAL A 396 -17.25 -24.90 4.96
N ASP A 397 -16.58 -25.09 6.10
CA ASP A 397 -16.34 -24.05 7.12
C ASP A 397 -17.63 -23.40 7.69
N ASP A 398 -18.74 -24.15 7.76
CA ASP A 398 -20.05 -23.68 8.26
C ASP A 398 -20.51 -24.32 9.59
N PHE A 399 -19.63 -25.02 10.28
CA PHE A 399 -19.94 -25.72 11.52
C PHE A 399 -19.61 -24.89 12.76
N MET A 400 -20.61 -24.59 13.60
CA MET A 400 -20.44 -23.86 14.87
C MET A 400 -19.63 -22.55 14.75
N GLU A 401 -19.90 -21.76 13.72
CA GLU A 401 -19.22 -20.49 13.52
C GLU A 401 -19.51 -19.48 14.64
N VAL A 402 -18.48 -18.76 15.06
CA VAL A 402 -18.61 -17.63 15.99
C VAL A 402 -18.88 -16.33 15.23
N GLN A 403 -19.51 -15.38 15.91
CA GLN A 403 -19.90 -14.10 15.30
C GLN A 403 -18.70 -13.24 14.86
N ARG A 404 -17.57 -13.34 15.59
CA ARG A 404 -16.31 -12.61 15.34
C ARG A 404 -15.19 -13.58 14.99
N HIS A 405 -14.73 -13.53 13.75
CA HIS A 405 -13.58 -14.30 13.23
C HIS A 405 -12.76 -13.42 12.28
N ARG A 406 -11.53 -13.86 11.94
CA ARG A 406 -10.57 -13.10 11.12
C ARG A 406 -11.15 -12.64 9.76
N GLY A 407 -11.95 -13.51 9.13
CA GLY A 407 -12.64 -13.21 7.87
C GLY A 407 -13.57 -11.98 7.91
N ASN A 408 -14.05 -11.54 9.08
CA ASN A 408 -14.81 -10.29 9.19
C ASN A 408 -13.98 -9.04 8.80
N GLY A 409 -12.64 -9.12 8.83
CA GLY A 409 -11.77 -8.01 8.42
C GLY A 409 -11.91 -7.65 6.94
N ALA A 410 -12.37 -8.59 6.10
CA ALA A 410 -12.61 -8.40 4.68
C ALA A 410 -13.97 -7.76 4.35
N ILE A 411 -14.78 -7.44 5.37
CA ILE A 411 -16.07 -6.76 5.17
C ILE A 411 -15.78 -5.27 4.87
N PRO A 412 -16.23 -4.75 3.71
CA PRO A 412 -16.03 -3.36 3.35
C PRO A 412 -16.91 -2.43 4.20
N PHE A 413 -16.44 -1.20 4.47
CA PHE A 413 -17.15 -0.28 5.37
C PHE A 413 -18.58 0.06 4.90
N GLN A 414 -18.82 0.05 3.58
CA GLN A 414 -20.09 0.37 2.95
C GLN A 414 -21.23 -0.52 3.45
N VAL A 415 -20.93 -1.78 3.78
CA VAL A 415 -21.92 -2.73 4.28
C VAL A 415 -22.40 -2.31 5.67
N HIS A 416 -21.48 -1.86 6.52
CA HIS A 416 -21.84 -1.31 7.82
C HIS A 416 -22.50 0.07 7.71
N GLN A 417 -22.17 0.85 6.67
CA GLN A 417 -22.78 2.14 6.40
C GLN A 417 -24.27 2.01 6.07
N GLN A 418 -24.67 1.02 5.28
CA GLN A 418 -26.08 0.77 4.97
C GLN A 418 -26.89 0.51 6.25
N GLU A 419 -26.38 -0.33 7.15
CA GLU A 419 -27.06 -0.60 8.42
C GLU A 419 -27.09 0.63 9.35
N LEU A 420 -25.99 1.41 9.39
CA LEU A 420 -25.93 2.65 10.16
C LEU A 420 -27.00 3.64 9.69
N LEU A 421 -27.13 3.84 8.38
CA LEU A 421 -28.12 4.75 7.80
C LEU A 421 -29.55 4.29 8.11
N ALA A 422 -29.85 3.00 7.98
CA ALA A 422 -31.17 2.45 8.31
C ALA A 422 -31.54 2.64 9.79
N ILE A 423 -30.57 2.45 10.71
CA ILE A 423 -30.79 2.71 12.14
C ILE A 423 -31.07 4.20 12.40
N LEU A 424 -30.28 5.09 11.80
CA LEU A 424 -30.45 6.54 11.94
C LEU A 424 -31.78 7.02 11.37
N GLU A 425 -32.21 6.47 10.23
CA GLU A 425 -33.49 6.79 9.59
C GLU A 425 -34.68 6.37 10.46
N ASN A 426 -34.67 5.14 10.98
CA ASN A 426 -35.76 4.64 11.82
C ASN A 426 -35.83 5.38 13.16
N GLN A 427 -34.71 5.43 13.89
CA GLN A 427 -34.70 5.98 15.24
C GLN A 427 -34.68 7.51 15.25
N GLY A 428 -34.20 8.14 14.18
CA GLY A 428 -34.26 9.59 14.02
C GLY A 428 -35.68 10.15 14.05
N GLN A 429 -36.69 9.34 13.71
CA GLN A 429 -38.11 9.74 13.82
C GLN A 429 -38.50 10.07 15.27
N PHE A 430 -37.92 9.36 16.25
CA PHE A 430 -38.21 9.53 17.67
C PHE A 430 -37.22 10.45 18.38
N TYR A 431 -35.96 10.50 17.92
CA TYR A 431 -34.90 11.30 18.53
C TYR A 431 -34.40 12.39 17.56
N PRO A 432 -34.85 13.66 17.70
CA PRO A 432 -34.50 14.74 16.79
C PRO A 432 -32.98 14.95 16.60
N PHE A 433 -32.20 14.85 17.68
CA PHE A 433 -30.75 15.02 17.63
C PHE A 433 -30.07 14.00 16.69
N LEU A 434 -30.61 12.79 16.54
CA LEU A 434 -30.06 11.80 15.61
C LEU A 434 -30.20 12.25 14.16
N ARG A 435 -31.30 12.92 13.80
CA ARG A 435 -31.49 13.49 12.46
C ARG A 435 -30.51 14.63 12.22
N GLU A 436 -30.35 15.51 13.20
CA GLU A 436 -29.42 16.65 13.12
C GLU A 436 -27.96 16.19 13.02
N GLN A 437 -27.58 15.16 13.79
CA GLN A 437 -26.22 14.65 13.85
C GLN A 437 -25.94 13.50 12.86
N ALA A 438 -26.91 13.09 12.03
CA ALA A 438 -26.77 11.96 11.12
C ALA A 438 -25.53 12.06 10.23
N ALA A 439 -25.28 13.25 9.65
CA ALA A 439 -24.10 13.49 8.83
C ALA A 439 -22.78 13.37 9.60
N ASN A 440 -22.74 13.83 10.85
CA ASN A 440 -21.57 13.72 11.72
C ASN A 440 -21.33 12.24 12.13
N ILE A 441 -22.37 11.52 12.52
CA ILE A 441 -22.29 10.09 12.84
C ILE A 441 -21.81 9.29 11.62
N GLN A 442 -22.33 9.57 10.43
CA GLN A 442 -21.85 8.98 9.19
C GLN A 442 -20.38 9.31 8.92
N LYS A 443 -19.95 10.58 9.11
CA LYS A 443 -18.54 10.97 8.98
C LYS A 443 -17.63 10.19 9.95
N LEU A 444 -18.08 9.87 11.17
CA LEU A 444 -17.29 9.02 12.09
C LEU A 444 -17.04 7.63 11.52
N LEU A 445 -17.98 7.10 10.73
CA LEU A 445 -17.77 5.85 10.01
C LEU A 445 -16.82 6.05 8.83
N THR A 446 -17.14 6.97 7.92
CA THR A 446 -16.53 7.05 6.58
C THR A 446 -15.20 7.81 6.51
N PHE A 447 -14.90 8.67 7.49
CA PHE A 447 -13.70 9.51 7.42
C PHE A 447 -12.41 8.68 7.56
N ARG A 448 -11.48 8.91 6.63
CA ARG A 448 -10.11 8.39 6.64
C ARG A 448 -9.15 9.54 6.40
N ILE A 449 -8.10 9.61 7.21
CA ILE A 449 -7.01 10.58 6.99
C ILE A 449 -6.26 10.14 5.73
N PRO A 450 -6.17 10.99 4.69
CA PRO A 450 -5.44 10.63 3.49
C PRO A 450 -3.96 10.38 3.81
N TYR A 451 -3.37 9.36 3.18
CA TYR A 451 -1.99 8.97 3.46
C TYR A 451 -0.99 10.08 3.13
N TYR A 452 -1.26 10.88 2.09
CA TYR A 452 -0.47 12.04 1.68
C TYR A 452 -0.58 13.23 2.65
N VAL A 453 -1.55 13.25 3.57
CA VAL A 453 -1.58 14.24 4.68
C VAL A 453 -0.72 13.78 5.86
N GLY A 454 -0.67 12.48 6.12
CA GLY A 454 0.15 11.91 7.19
C GLY A 454 -0.39 12.19 8.60
N PRO A 455 0.47 12.15 9.63
CA PRO A 455 0.08 12.37 11.02
C PRO A 455 -0.43 13.80 11.28
N LEU A 456 -1.56 13.93 11.99
CA LEU A 456 -2.17 15.21 12.34
C LEU A 456 -1.49 15.89 13.55
N ALA A 457 -0.17 15.94 13.54
CA ALA A 457 0.66 16.65 14.51
C ALA A 457 1.40 17.79 13.80
N ASP A 458 1.83 18.80 14.55
CA ASP A 458 2.72 19.81 14.01
C ASP A 458 4.13 19.22 13.85
N GLU A 459 4.92 19.74 12.90
CA GLU A 459 6.29 19.26 12.64
C GLU A 459 7.18 19.35 13.89
N LYS A 460 7.01 20.40 14.69
CA LYS A 460 7.68 20.59 16.00
C LYS A 460 7.40 19.45 17.00
N ASP A 461 6.23 18.81 16.91
CA ASP A 461 5.80 17.76 17.82
C ASP A 461 6.08 16.34 17.27
N SER A 462 6.41 16.24 15.98
CA SER A 462 6.75 14.97 15.35
C SER A 462 7.61 15.13 14.09
N GLN A 463 8.81 14.57 14.12
CA GLN A 463 9.69 14.41 12.93
C GLN A 463 9.06 13.62 11.76
N PHE A 464 7.92 12.96 12.00
CA PHE A 464 7.17 12.19 11.01
C PHE A 464 5.92 12.91 10.50
N ALA A 465 5.65 14.14 10.95
CA ALA A 465 4.55 14.93 10.45
C ALA A 465 5.04 15.90 9.36
N TRP A 466 4.19 16.11 8.37
CA TRP A 466 4.37 17.08 7.27
C TRP A 466 3.04 17.77 6.93
N MET A 467 2.01 17.54 7.76
CA MET A 467 0.69 18.13 7.60
C MET A 467 0.79 19.64 7.84
N ILE A 468 0.19 20.41 6.94
CA ILE A 468 0.13 21.86 7.01
C ILE A 468 -1.28 22.28 7.44
N ARG A 469 -1.35 23.13 8.47
CA ARG A 469 -2.61 23.63 9.01
C ARG A 469 -3.01 24.93 8.33
N LYS A 470 -4.32 25.09 8.09
CA LYS A 470 -4.93 26.38 7.75
C LYS A 470 -5.24 27.21 9.00
N GLN A 471 -5.64 26.54 10.09
CA GLN A 471 -6.13 27.19 11.30
C GLN A 471 -5.62 26.49 12.57
N VAL A 472 -5.57 27.24 13.67
CA VAL A 472 -5.22 26.73 15.01
C VAL A 472 -6.43 26.06 15.64
N GLY A 473 -6.23 24.90 16.26
CA GLY A 473 -7.28 24.20 17.03
C GLY A 473 -7.31 22.68 16.83
N LYS A 474 -8.31 22.05 17.44
CA LYS A 474 -8.50 20.59 17.41
C LYS A 474 -9.02 20.16 16.04
N ILE A 475 -8.30 19.23 15.40
CA ILE A 475 -8.73 18.61 14.15
C ILE A 475 -9.64 17.43 14.49
N THR A 476 -10.82 17.41 13.87
CA THR A 476 -11.81 16.34 13.98
C THR A 476 -12.20 15.88 12.57
N PRO A 477 -12.87 14.72 12.44
CA PRO A 477 -13.47 14.32 11.17
C PRO A 477 -14.47 15.34 10.60
N PHE A 478 -15.05 16.20 11.43
CA PHE A 478 -16.13 17.12 11.04
C PHE A 478 -15.59 18.35 10.33
N ASN A 479 -14.45 18.88 10.80
CA ASN A 479 -13.83 20.14 10.36
C ASN A 479 -12.48 19.93 9.61
N PHE A 480 -12.20 18.70 9.17
CA PHE A 480 -10.88 18.35 8.61
C PHE A 480 -10.44 19.26 7.46
N GLU A 481 -11.32 19.52 6.48
CA GLU A 481 -11.01 20.31 5.28
C GLU A 481 -10.83 21.82 5.57
N GLU A 482 -11.43 22.29 6.66
CA GLU A 482 -11.32 23.67 7.14
C GLU A 482 -10.01 23.89 7.91
N MET A 483 -9.57 22.89 8.68
CA MET A 483 -8.40 22.97 9.53
C MET A 483 -7.10 22.60 8.82
N VAL A 484 -7.15 21.69 7.83
CA VAL A 484 -5.98 21.12 7.16
C VAL A 484 -5.87 21.60 5.73
N ASP A 485 -4.68 22.03 5.34
CA ASP A 485 -4.33 22.30 3.95
C ASP A 485 -3.92 20.99 3.27
N ILE A 486 -4.91 20.32 2.68
CA ILE A 486 -4.73 19.04 2.00
C ILE A 486 -3.74 19.19 0.83
N ASP A 487 -3.79 20.30 0.11
CA ASP A 487 -2.96 20.54 -1.06
C ASP A 487 -1.51 20.76 -0.65
N ALA A 488 -1.28 21.67 0.29
CA ALA A 488 0.07 21.97 0.78
C ALA A 488 0.68 20.75 1.49
N SER A 489 -0.12 20.00 2.27
CA SER A 489 0.35 18.77 2.92
C SER A 489 0.77 17.70 1.92
N SER A 490 0.00 17.54 0.83
CA SER A 490 0.30 16.57 -0.22
C SER A 490 1.56 16.95 -1.02
N GLU A 491 1.74 18.24 -1.32
CA GLU A 491 2.98 18.74 -1.95
C GLU A 491 4.19 18.56 -1.01
N ALA A 492 4.04 18.83 0.29
CA ALA A 492 5.09 18.62 1.29
C ALA A 492 5.47 17.14 1.43
N PHE A 493 4.49 16.24 1.38
CA PHE A 493 4.72 14.79 1.38
C PHE A 493 5.62 14.35 0.23
N ILE A 494 5.30 14.78 -0.98
CA ILE A 494 6.03 14.39 -2.17
C ILE A 494 7.41 15.06 -2.21
N LYS A 495 7.51 16.37 -1.95
CA LYS A 495 8.80 17.08 -1.90
C LYS A 495 9.79 16.45 -0.91
N ARG A 496 9.31 15.95 0.22
CA ARG A 496 10.14 15.22 1.20
C ARG A 496 10.69 13.90 0.65
N MET A 497 10.00 13.26 -0.29
CA MET A 497 10.40 11.99 -0.90
C MET A 497 11.09 12.17 -2.26
N THR A 498 11.00 13.35 -2.88
CA THR A 498 11.64 13.65 -4.16
C THR A 498 13.16 13.68 -3.99
N ASN A 499 13.86 12.97 -4.87
CA ASN A 499 15.32 12.98 -4.88
C ASN A 499 15.86 14.37 -5.26
N LYS A 500 17.09 14.66 -4.82
CA LYS A 500 17.84 15.83 -5.27
C LYS A 500 18.57 15.53 -6.58
N CYS A 501 18.86 16.58 -7.33
CA CYS A 501 19.57 16.47 -8.59
C CYS A 501 20.98 15.89 -8.37
N THR A 502 21.39 14.99 -9.26
CA THR A 502 22.71 14.35 -9.20
C THR A 502 23.88 15.33 -9.19
N TYR A 503 23.73 16.50 -9.82
CA TYR A 503 24.80 17.50 -9.95
C TYR A 503 24.56 18.78 -9.14
N LEU A 504 23.31 19.07 -8.76
CA LEU A 504 22.93 20.27 -8.02
C LEU A 504 22.20 19.86 -6.73
N LEU A 505 22.94 19.79 -5.62
CA LEU A 505 22.50 19.12 -4.38
C LEU A 505 21.24 19.72 -3.73
N HIS A 506 20.99 21.02 -3.94
CA HIS A 506 19.85 21.71 -3.34
C HIS A 506 18.61 21.74 -4.25
N GLU A 507 18.75 21.32 -5.51
CA GLU A 507 17.68 21.39 -6.51
C GLU A 507 16.90 20.08 -6.57
N ASP A 508 15.57 20.18 -6.64
CA ASP A 508 14.69 19.02 -6.82
C ASP A 508 14.76 18.50 -8.26
N VAL A 509 14.66 17.18 -8.43
CA VAL A 509 14.57 16.57 -9.76
C VAL A 509 13.21 16.85 -10.42
N LEU A 510 13.20 16.88 -11.75
CA LEU A 510 11.95 16.94 -12.51
C LEU A 510 11.20 15.59 -12.48
N PRO A 511 9.87 15.60 -12.61
CA PRO A 511 9.11 14.40 -12.97
C PRO A 511 9.71 13.73 -14.21
N LYS A 512 9.79 12.40 -14.24
CA LYS A 512 10.36 11.67 -15.38
C LYS A 512 9.61 11.98 -16.68
N ASN A 513 8.30 12.22 -16.57
CA ASN A 513 7.43 12.52 -17.69
C ASN A 513 7.30 14.03 -17.99
N SER A 514 8.06 14.90 -17.32
CA SER A 514 8.16 16.33 -17.70
C SER A 514 8.55 16.46 -19.18
N LEU A 515 8.02 17.46 -19.89
CA LEU A 515 8.36 17.67 -21.30
C LEU A 515 9.85 17.98 -21.45
N VAL A 516 10.39 18.81 -20.55
CA VAL A 516 11.83 19.13 -20.47
C VAL A 516 12.66 17.86 -20.25
N TYR A 517 12.27 17.02 -19.28
CA TYR A 517 13.03 15.82 -18.94
C TYR A 517 12.95 14.75 -20.04
N ALA A 518 11.76 14.51 -20.60
CA ALA A 518 11.56 13.58 -21.70
C ALA A 518 12.31 14.03 -22.97
N LYS A 519 12.32 15.33 -23.27
CA LYS A 519 13.13 15.90 -24.36
C LYS A 519 14.61 15.65 -24.13
N PHE A 520 15.10 15.87 -22.90
CA PHE A 520 16.47 15.54 -22.52
C PHE A 520 16.80 14.06 -22.78
N GLU A 521 15.97 13.13 -22.30
CA GLU A 521 16.23 11.69 -22.45
C GLU A 521 16.30 11.27 -23.92
N VAL A 522 15.33 11.74 -24.73
CA VAL A 522 15.29 11.44 -26.17
C VAL A 522 16.52 12.01 -26.89
N LEU A 523 16.88 13.28 -26.64
CA LEU A 523 18.05 13.89 -27.28
C LEU A 523 19.36 13.21 -26.87
N ASN A 524 19.48 12.84 -25.59
CA ASN A 524 20.65 12.17 -25.06
C ASN A 524 20.84 10.76 -25.67
N GLU A 525 19.75 10.04 -25.97
CA GLU A 525 19.79 8.78 -26.72
C GLU A 525 20.07 9.02 -28.21
N LEU A 526 19.37 9.96 -28.85
CA LEU A 526 19.54 10.31 -30.28
C LEU A 526 20.97 10.74 -30.62
N ASN A 527 21.62 11.53 -29.74
CA ASN A 527 23.00 11.99 -29.94
C ASN A 527 24.03 10.84 -29.98
N LYS A 528 23.63 9.61 -29.60
CA LYS A 528 24.48 8.41 -29.69
C LYS A 528 24.13 7.48 -30.85
N ILE A 529 23.08 7.78 -31.58
CA ILE A 529 22.63 6.94 -32.68
C ILE A 529 23.62 7.01 -33.85
N ARG A 530 23.87 5.82 -34.41
CA ARG A 530 24.62 5.66 -35.66
C ARG A 530 23.76 4.94 -36.69
N LEU A 531 23.71 5.50 -37.90
CA LEU A 531 23.12 4.89 -39.09
C LEU A 531 24.27 4.38 -39.96
N ASP A 532 24.35 3.06 -40.17
CA ASP A 532 25.45 2.42 -40.92
C ASP A 532 26.85 2.88 -40.46
N ASN A 533 27.06 2.83 -39.13
CA ASN A 533 28.25 3.26 -38.40
C ASN A 533 28.55 4.78 -38.42
N ARG A 534 27.73 5.60 -39.09
CA ARG A 534 27.90 7.06 -39.15
C ARG A 534 27.02 7.77 -38.11
N PRO A 535 27.54 8.78 -37.39
CA PRO A 535 26.72 9.57 -36.47
C PRO A 535 25.62 10.31 -37.25
N LEU A 536 24.51 10.59 -36.57
CA LEU A 536 23.44 11.42 -37.13
C LEU A 536 23.95 12.83 -37.44
N ASP A 537 23.52 13.40 -38.55
CA ASP A 537 23.63 14.84 -38.74
C ASP A 537 22.67 15.58 -37.77
N VAL A 538 23.07 16.77 -37.31
CA VAL A 538 22.29 17.53 -36.33
C VAL A 538 20.93 17.91 -36.89
N ALA A 539 20.84 18.34 -38.16
CA ALA A 539 19.57 18.71 -38.77
C ALA A 539 18.66 17.48 -38.94
N LEU A 540 19.24 16.33 -39.31
CA LEU A 540 18.51 15.07 -39.37
C LEU A 540 17.97 14.65 -38.01
N LYS A 541 18.77 14.75 -36.93
CA LYS A 541 18.33 14.48 -35.57
C LYS A 541 17.12 15.35 -35.17
N GLN A 542 17.19 16.65 -35.46
CA GLN A 542 16.09 17.59 -35.15
C GLN A 542 14.80 17.18 -35.86
N ARG A 543 14.88 16.83 -37.15
CA ARG A 543 13.73 16.30 -37.91
C ARG A 543 13.23 14.96 -37.37
N ILE A 544 14.10 14.04 -36.96
CA ILE A 544 13.67 12.79 -36.31
C ILE A 544 12.89 13.10 -35.02
N TYR A 545 13.34 14.07 -34.21
CA TYR A 545 12.60 14.47 -33.03
C TYR A 545 11.22 15.03 -33.38
N GLU A 546 11.16 16.03 -34.25
CA GLU A 546 9.93 16.77 -34.58
C GLU A 546 8.94 15.94 -35.41
N CYS A 547 9.42 15.18 -36.38
CA CYS A 547 8.58 14.48 -37.35
C CYS A 547 8.32 13.01 -36.99
N LEU A 548 9.15 12.38 -36.14
CA LEU A 548 8.95 10.99 -35.72
C LEU A 548 8.55 10.88 -34.24
N PHE A 549 9.37 11.38 -33.31
CA PHE A 549 9.11 11.24 -31.88
C PHE A 549 7.86 12.01 -31.43
N MET A 550 7.62 13.23 -31.92
CA MET A 550 6.39 13.96 -31.58
C MET A 550 5.12 13.36 -32.22
N HIS A 551 5.25 12.38 -33.13
CA HIS A 551 4.11 11.75 -33.81
C HIS A 551 3.88 10.29 -33.42
N LYS A 552 4.85 9.63 -32.78
CA LYS A 552 4.77 8.20 -32.41
C LYS A 552 5.20 7.99 -30.96
N GLN A 553 4.28 7.46 -30.14
CA GLN A 553 4.54 7.13 -28.74
C GLN A 553 5.71 6.16 -28.55
N LYS A 554 5.86 5.19 -29.45
CA LYS A 554 6.92 4.20 -29.42
C LYS A 554 7.63 4.23 -30.77
N VAL A 555 8.94 4.41 -30.74
CA VAL A 555 9.81 4.45 -31.92
C VAL A 555 10.68 3.19 -31.93
N THR A 556 10.46 2.34 -32.91
CA THR A 556 11.24 1.13 -33.18
C THR A 556 12.25 1.37 -34.30
N HIS A 557 13.29 0.55 -34.40
CA HIS A 557 14.23 0.60 -35.52
C HIS A 557 13.52 0.44 -36.87
N LYS A 558 12.48 -0.39 -36.94
CA LYS A 558 11.66 -0.57 -38.15
C LYS A 558 10.95 0.73 -38.56
N GLN A 559 10.37 1.44 -37.59
CA GLN A 559 9.70 2.72 -37.85
C GLN A 559 10.70 3.80 -38.26
N LEU A 560 11.87 3.86 -37.63
CA LEU A 560 12.91 4.81 -38.01
C LEU A 560 13.40 4.55 -39.44
N LYS A 561 13.72 3.30 -39.80
CA LYS A 561 14.12 2.93 -41.18
C LYS A 561 13.06 3.30 -42.21
N LYS A 562 11.80 3.01 -41.91
CA LYS A 562 10.68 3.37 -42.77
C LYS A 562 10.59 4.89 -42.95
N TRP A 563 10.66 5.64 -41.86
CA TRP A 563 10.58 7.10 -41.89
C TRP A 563 11.73 7.73 -42.69
N LEU A 564 12.96 7.23 -42.50
CA LEU A 564 14.16 7.67 -43.26
C LEU A 564 14.02 7.40 -44.76
N ALA A 565 13.49 6.24 -45.15
CA ALA A 565 13.28 5.92 -46.56
C ALA A 565 12.21 6.81 -47.21
N GLU A 566 11.12 7.10 -46.49
CA GLU A 566 9.99 7.88 -46.99
C GLU A 566 10.26 9.39 -47.04
N HIS A 567 10.94 9.96 -46.04
CA HIS A 567 11.05 11.42 -45.87
C HIS A 567 12.45 11.97 -46.15
N GLU A 568 13.50 11.15 -46.00
CA GLU A 568 14.88 11.57 -46.19
C GLU A 568 15.54 10.90 -47.40
N HIS A 569 14.83 9.98 -48.07
CA HIS A 569 15.34 9.15 -49.16
C HIS A 569 16.62 8.37 -48.78
N LEU A 570 16.73 8.00 -47.49
CA LEU A 570 17.88 7.28 -46.92
C LEU A 570 17.51 5.82 -46.61
N THR A 571 18.19 4.89 -47.28
CA THR A 571 18.09 3.45 -46.97
C THR A 571 19.19 3.07 -46.00
N VAL A 572 18.80 2.64 -44.79
CA VAL A 572 19.72 2.29 -43.70
C VAL A 572 19.65 0.81 -43.37
N ALA A 573 20.79 0.12 -43.39
CA ALA A 573 20.87 -1.30 -43.07
C ALA A 573 20.91 -1.55 -41.56
N THR A 574 21.67 -0.73 -40.82
CA THR A 574 21.97 -0.93 -39.39
C THR A 574 21.74 0.34 -38.59
N ILE A 575 21.07 0.18 -37.45
CA ILE A 575 20.90 1.23 -36.43
C ILE A 575 21.60 0.75 -35.17
N GLN A 576 22.47 1.59 -34.61
CA GLN A 576 23.22 1.29 -33.39
C GLN A 576 23.11 2.46 -32.41
N GLY A 577 23.35 2.19 -31.12
CA GLY A 577 23.40 3.20 -30.06
C GLY A 577 22.12 3.38 -29.26
N THR A 578 21.04 2.64 -29.57
CA THR A 578 19.87 2.54 -28.69
C THR A 578 20.18 1.71 -27.45
N GLN A 579 19.48 1.99 -26.34
CA GLN A 579 19.64 1.20 -25.11
C GLN A 579 18.98 -0.18 -25.20
N LYS A 580 17.94 -0.33 -26.03
CA LYS A 580 17.29 -1.61 -26.32
C LYS A 580 17.70 -2.12 -27.70
N GLU A 581 17.61 -3.43 -27.89
CA GLU A 581 18.08 -4.10 -29.11
C GLU A 581 17.33 -3.68 -30.38
N THR A 582 16.04 -3.40 -30.29
CA THR A 582 15.17 -3.20 -31.49
C THR A 582 14.37 -1.88 -31.48
N GLU A 583 14.52 -1.07 -30.44
CA GLU A 583 13.74 0.15 -30.23
C GLU A 583 14.46 1.16 -29.35
N PHE A 584 13.92 2.38 -29.28
CA PHE A 584 14.38 3.39 -28.33
C PHE A 584 13.83 3.08 -26.93
N ALA A 585 14.64 3.32 -25.90
CA ALA A 585 14.18 3.19 -24.51
C ALA A 585 13.35 4.40 -24.06
N THR A 586 13.47 5.52 -24.77
CA THR A 586 12.88 6.81 -24.44
C THR A 586 11.63 7.11 -25.28
N SER A 587 10.71 7.90 -24.72
CA SER A 587 9.47 8.32 -25.38
C SER A 587 8.94 9.63 -24.83
N LEU A 588 8.10 10.31 -25.61
CA LEU A 588 7.41 11.54 -25.20
C LEU A 588 6.00 11.23 -24.65
N THR A 589 5.92 10.31 -23.67
CA THR A 589 4.65 9.73 -23.20
C THR A 589 3.63 10.79 -22.74
N ALA A 590 4.05 11.72 -21.88
CA ALA A 590 3.17 12.78 -21.41
C ALA A 590 2.73 13.71 -22.55
N TYR A 591 3.65 14.07 -23.45
CA TYR A 591 3.35 14.90 -24.62
C TYR A 591 2.21 14.29 -25.44
N HIS A 592 2.29 13.01 -25.81
CA HIS A 592 1.24 12.38 -26.62
C HIS A 592 -0.10 12.27 -25.89
N ARG A 593 -0.07 11.96 -24.60
CA ARG A 593 -1.30 11.90 -23.79
C ARG A 593 -1.96 13.28 -23.71
N LEU A 594 -1.19 14.31 -23.42
CA LEU A 594 -1.69 15.67 -23.35
C LEU A 594 -2.12 16.21 -24.72
N GLN A 595 -1.41 15.87 -25.79
CA GLN A 595 -1.79 16.19 -27.16
C GLN A 595 -3.16 15.60 -27.51
N SER A 596 -3.46 14.38 -27.08
CA SER A 596 -4.77 13.76 -27.32
C SER A 596 -5.93 14.44 -26.57
N ILE A 597 -5.65 15.15 -25.47
CA ILE A 597 -6.65 15.81 -24.62
C ILE A 597 -6.80 17.30 -24.97
N LEU A 598 -5.67 17.99 -25.14
CA LEU A 598 -5.58 19.45 -25.29
C LEU A 598 -5.37 19.88 -26.75
N GLY A 599 -4.94 18.98 -27.62
CA GLY A 599 -4.58 19.28 -29.01
C GLY A 599 -3.11 19.69 -29.18
N ALA A 600 -2.56 19.45 -30.37
CA ALA A 600 -1.15 19.70 -30.66
C ALA A 600 -0.79 21.19 -30.65
N GLU A 601 -1.66 22.05 -31.19
CA GLU A 601 -1.42 23.50 -31.21
C GLU A 601 -1.31 24.05 -29.80
N PHE A 602 -2.21 23.62 -28.91
CA PHE A 602 -2.22 24.05 -27.52
C PHE A 602 -0.95 23.63 -26.77
N VAL A 603 -0.56 22.35 -26.89
CA VAL A 603 0.61 21.81 -26.16
C VAL A 603 1.92 22.42 -26.66
N ASN A 604 2.04 22.75 -27.94
CA ASN A 604 3.28 23.27 -28.52
C ASN A 604 3.45 24.80 -28.39
N GLN A 605 2.40 25.53 -27.98
CA GLN A 605 2.50 26.97 -27.76
C GLN A 605 3.37 27.32 -26.55
N PRO A 606 4.38 28.21 -26.69
CA PRO A 606 5.28 28.59 -25.60
C PRO A 606 4.57 29.13 -24.34
N GLU A 607 3.49 29.90 -24.51
CA GLU A 607 2.68 30.45 -23.42
C GLU A 607 2.01 29.37 -22.55
N ASN A 608 1.73 28.20 -23.12
CA ASN A 608 1.09 27.09 -22.41
C ASN A 608 2.09 26.13 -21.75
N GLN A 609 3.38 26.20 -22.08
CA GLN A 609 4.40 25.25 -21.60
C GLN A 609 4.47 25.20 -20.07
N ALA A 610 4.39 26.35 -19.39
CA ALA A 610 4.41 26.40 -17.94
C ALA A 610 3.19 25.68 -17.33
N MET A 611 2.01 25.89 -17.91
CA MET A 611 0.78 25.22 -17.48
C MET A 611 0.87 23.72 -17.71
N VAL A 612 1.34 23.29 -18.88
CA VAL A 612 1.45 21.86 -19.23
C VAL A 612 2.44 21.14 -18.31
N GLU A 613 3.60 21.74 -18.05
CA GLU A 613 4.56 21.23 -17.07
C GLU A 613 3.97 21.15 -15.66
N GLN A 614 3.16 22.13 -15.27
CA GLN A 614 2.49 22.13 -13.97
C GLN A 614 1.42 21.03 -13.86
N ILE A 615 0.68 20.76 -14.94
CA ILE A 615 -0.29 19.65 -15.01
C ILE A 615 0.43 18.31 -14.92
N ILE A 616 1.57 18.14 -15.60
CA ILE A 616 2.39 16.93 -15.51
C ILE A 616 2.90 16.73 -14.08
N TYR A 617 3.38 17.82 -13.45
CA TYR A 617 3.83 17.80 -12.06
C TYR A 617 2.69 17.35 -11.13
N TRP A 618 1.52 17.98 -11.20
CA TRP A 618 0.36 17.60 -10.38
C TRP A 618 -0.10 16.17 -10.64
N SER A 619 -0.12 15.72 -11.89
CA SER A 619 -0.44 14.33 -12.25
C SER A 619 0.58 13.31 -11.72
N THR A 620 1.82 13.74 -11.49
CA THR A 620 2.88 12.91 -10.89
C THR A 620 2.84 12.94 -9.35
N VAL A 621 2.40 14.05 -8.77
CA VAL A 621 2.38 14.30 -7.32
C VAL A 621 1.09 13.77 -6.67
N PHE A 622 -0.06 13.97 -7.32
CA PHE A 622 -1.37 13.68 -6.74
C PHE A 622 -1.99 12.41 -7.32
N GLU A 623 -2.27 11.43 -6.46
CA GLU A 623 -3.06 10.25 -6.84
C GLU A 623 -4.57 10.50 -6.78
N ASP A 624 -5.01 11.51 -6.02
CA ASP A 624 -6.42 11.82 -5.78
C ASP A 624 -7.00 12.70 -6.88
N LYS A 625 -7.98 12.15 -7.61
CA LYS A 625 -8.68 12.84 -8.69
C LYS A 625 -9.38 14.12 -8.23
N LYS A 626 -9.86 14.18 -6.97
CA LYS A 626 -10.51 15.37 -6.42
C LYS A 626 -9.51 16.51 -6.24
N ILE A 627 -8.30 16.21 -5.76
CA ILE A 627 -7.21 17.18 -5.66
C ILE A 627 -6.85 17.70 -7.05
N MET A 628 -6.67 16.79 -8.01
CA MET A 628 -6.34 17.16 -9.38
C MET A 628 -7.41 18.08 -9.99
N ARG A 629 -8.70 17.76 -9.83
CA ARG A 629 -9.80 18.63 -10.30
C ARG A 629 -9.74 20.02 -9.67
N ARG A 630 -9.57 20.10 -8.35
CA ARG A 630 -9.46 21.39 -7.64
C ARG A 630 -8.28 22.22 -8.15
N LYS A 631 -7.11 21.61 -8.38
CA LYS A 631 -5.93 22.31 -8.91
C LYS A 631 -6.14 22.81 -10.34
N LEU A 632 -6.86 22.05 -11.17
CA LEU A 632 -7.21 22.43 -12.53
C LEU A 632 -8.20 23.60 -12.61
N GLU A 633 -8.94 23.93 -11.53
CA GLU A 633 -9.81 25.12 -11.48
C GLU A 633 -9.02 26.43 -11.63
N ALA A 634 -7.71 26.42 -11.36
CA ALA A 634 -6.82 27.55 -11.63
C ALA A 634 -6.66 27.87 -13.12
N TYR A 635 -7.11 26.98 -14.02
CA TYR A 635 -7.01 27.11 -15.48
C TYR A 635 -8.40 27.13 -16.13
N PRO A 636 -9.11 28.28 -16.10
CA PRO A 636 -10.48 28.40 -16.59
C PRO A 636 -10.63 28.18 -18.10
N GLN A 637 -9.53 28.22 -18.86
CA GLN A 637 -9.50 27.92 -20.29
C GLN A 637 -9.74 26.43 -20.61
N LEU A 638 -9.67 25.54 -19.62
CA LEU A 638 -9.92 24.11 -19.81
C LEU A 638 -11.41 23.81 -19.84
N THR A 639 -11.84 23.01 -20.81
CA THR A 639 -13.24 22.53 -20.86
C THR A 639 -13.51 21.49 -19.77
N ALA A 640 -14.77 21.34 -19.34
CA ALA A 640 -15.15 20.33 -18.34
C ALA A 640 -14.74 18.89 -18.73
N LYS A 641 -14.76 18.58 -20.03
CA LYS A 641 -14.29 17.31 -20.58
C LYS A 641 -12.79 17.14 -20.37
N GLN A 642 -11.99 18.14 -20.73
CA GLN A 642 -10.54 18.14 -20.52
C GLN A 642 -10.18 18.03 -19.04
N VAL A 643 -10.87 18.77 -18.15
CA VAL A 643 -10.66 18.66 -16.70
C VAL A 643 -10.91 17.23 -16.22
N THR A 644 -11.95 16.57 -16.74
CA THR A 644 -12.26 15.19 -16.38
C THR A 644 -11.19 14.21 -16.89
N GLU A 645 -10.72 14.35 -18.12
CA GLU A 645 -9.68 13.50 -18.71
C GLU A 645 -8.32 13.71 -18.02
N LEU A 646 -7.93 14.96 -17.77
CA LEU A 646 -6.71 15.31 -17.04
C LEU A 646 -6.74 14.85 -15.58
N ALA A 647 -7.90 14.90 -14.92
CA ALA A 647 -8.05 14.36 -13.57
C ALA A 647 -7.87 12.84 -13.49
N ASN A 648 -7.99 12.14 -14.61
CA ASN A 648 -7.72 10.70 -14.73
C ASN A 648 -6.29 10.40 -15.24
N LEU A 649 -5.55 11.42 -15.69
CA LEU A 649 -4.18 11.25 -16.14
C LEU A 649 -3.29 10.92 -14.95
N ARG A 650 -2.68 9.74 -14.99
CA ARG A 650 -1.66 9.30 -14.03
C ARG A 650 -0.31 9.22 -14.71
N LEU A 651 0.66 9.94 -14.14
CA LEU A 651 2.06 9.89 -14.51
C LEU A 651 2.85 9.47 -13.28
N ARG A 652 3.94 8.73 -13.47
CA ARG A 652 4.75 8.20 -12.37
C ARG A 652 6.24 8.42 -12.62
N GLY A 653 6.99 8.41 -11.52
CA GLY A 653 8.44 8.41 -11.53
C GLY A 653 9.07 9.80 -11.59
N TRP A 654 10.25 9.89 -10.99
CA TRP A 654 11.08 11.07 -10.94
C TRP A 654 12.35 10.84 -11.76
N GLY A 655 12.82 11.91 -12.41
CA GLY A 655 14.10 11.92 -13.10
C GLY A 655 15.29 11.95 -12.12
N ARG A 656 16.48 12.20 -12.66
CA ARG A 656 17.72 12.39 -11.88
C ARG A 656 18.27 13.82 -11.92
N LEU A 657 17.71 14.65 -12.80
CA LEU A 657 18.21 15.99 -13.10
C LEU A 657 17.14 17.03 -12.82
N SER A 658 17.56 18.20 -12.35
CA SER A 658 16.68 19.34 -12.09
C SER A 658 16.42 20.14 -13.36
N ARG A 659 15.36 20.95 -13.35
CA ARG A 659 15.09 21.95 -14.39
C ARG A 659 16.25 22.93 -14.52
N LYS A 660 16.77 23.41 -13.38
CA LYS A 660 17.86 24.38 -13.34
C LYS A 660 19.08 23.93 -14.14
N LEU A 661 19.52 22.69 -13.96
CA LEU A 661 20.63 22.12 -14.72
C LEU A 661 20.32 22.03 -16.22
N LEU A 662 19.12 21.58 -16.58
CA LEU A 662 18.77 21.32 -17.98
C LEU A 662 18.54 22.60 -18.79
N THR A 663 17.92 23.62 -18.19
CA THR A 663 17.40 24.78 -18.95
C THR A 663 17.85 26.15 -18.46
N GLU A 664 18.22 26.31 -17.18
CA GLU A 664 18.44 27.64 -16.58
C GLU A 664 19.92 28.02 -16.49
N ILE A 665 20.80 27.06 -16.20
CA ILE A 665 22.25 27.28 -16.27
C ILE A 665 22.62 27.47 -17.74
N LYS A 666 23.13 28.66 -18.06
CA LYS A 666 23.59 29.03 -19.39
C LYS A 666 25.08 29.29 -19.38
N VAL A 667 25.76 28.78 -20.39
CA VAL A 667 27.21 28.89 -20.53
C VAL A 667 27.56 29.39 -21.93
N ALA A 668 28.71 30.06 -22.05
CA ALA A 668 29.20 30.44 -23.37
C ALA A 668 29.54 29.18 -24.16
N ALA A 669 29.07 29.09 -25.40
CA ALA A 669 29.35 27.97 -26.29
C ALA A 669 29.79 28.49 -27.67
N PRO A 670 30.86 27.96 -28.29
CA PRO A 670 31.40 28.48 -29.55
C PRO A 670 30.58 28.08 -30.80
N LEU A 671 29.31 27.71 -30.65
CA LEU A 671 28.51 27.08 -31.70
C LEU A 671 27.64 28.07 -32.49
N VAL A 672 27.11 29.12 -31.84
CA VAL A 672 26.27 30.16 -32.47
C VAL A 672 26.50 31.49 -31.75
N ASP A 673 27.16 32.44 -32.40
CA ASP A 673 27.27 33.86 -32.01
C ASP A 673 27.69 34.19 -30.55
N ASN A 674 28.34 33.27 -29.83
CA ASN A 674 28.69 33.41 -28.41
C ASN A 674 27.50 33.63 -27.45
N GLU A 675 26.27 33.35 -27.89
CA GLU A 675 25.08 33.49 -27.03
C GLU A 675 25.05 32.40 -25.94
N PRO A 676 24.76 32.74 -24.66
CA PRO A 676 24.70 31.76 -23.57
C PRO A 676 23.68 30.63 -23.83
N GLN A 677 24.17 29.39 -23.93
CA GLN A 677 23.35 28.20 -24.20
C GLN A 677 23.10 27.37 -22.94
N SER A 678 21.90 26.80 -22.82
CA SER A 678 21.59 25.81 -21.79
C SER A 678 22.04 24.41 -22.20
N LEU A 679 22.10 23.49 -21.23
CA LEU A 679 22.46 22.09 -21.49
C LEU A 679 21.53 21.46 -22.53
N LEU A 680 20.21 21.70 -22.42
CA LEU A 680 19.24 21.17 -23.39
C LEU A 680 19.41 21.78 -24.79
N ALA A 681 19.81 23.06 -24.89
CA ALA A 681 20.10 23.70 -26.17
C ALA A 681 21.35 23.08 -26.84
N LEU A 682 22.39 22.78 -26.05
CA LEU A 682 23.58 22.09 -26.55
C LEU A 682 23.25 20.68 -27.04
N LEU A 683 22.46 19.91 -26.30
CA LEU A 683 21.97 18.59 -26.76
C LEU A 683 21.15 18.69 -28.06
N TRP A 684 20.44 19.79 -28.28
CA TRP A 684 19.68 20.05 -29.50
C TRP A 684 20.58 20.42 -30.69
N GLN A 685 21.64 21.20 -30.45
CA GLN A 685 22.51 21.77 -31.49
C GLN A 685 23.76 20.94 -31.79
N THR A 686 24.14 19.98 -30.93
CA THR A 686 25.31 19.11 -31.13
C THR A 686 24.96 17.63 -31.01
N ASN A 687 25.92 16.74 -31.30
CA ASN A 687 25.79 15.30 -31.06
C ASN A 687 26.44 14.84 -29.75
N ASP A 688 26.68 15.77 -28.83
CA ASP A 688 27.23 15.44 -27.51
C ASP A 688 26.12 14.88 -26.62
N ASN A 689 26.40 13.84 -25.86
CA ASN A 689 25.51 13.43 -24.77
C ASN A 689 25.79 14.24 -23.50
N LEU A 690 24.97 14.03 -22.47
CA LEU A 690 25.09 14.69 -21.17
C LEU A 690 26.53 14.71 -20.65
N MET A 691 27.19 13.54 -20.63
CA MET A 691 28.53 13.42 -20.06
C MET A 691 29.59 14.17 -20.86
N GLN A 692 29.43 14.26 -22.18
CA GLN A 692 30.32 15.04 -23.03
C GLN A 692 30.09 16.54 -22.81
N VAL A 693 28.84 16.99 -22.78
CA VAL A 693 28.50 18.39 -22.50
C VAL A 693 29.04 18.84 -21.15
N LEU A 694 28.86 18.03 -20.10
CA LEU A 694 29.32 18.38 -18.75
C LEU A 694 30.85 18.45 -18.63
N ARG A 695 31.57 17.57 -19.34
CA ARG A 695 33.04 17.50 -19.27
C ARG A 695 33.76 18.41 -20.26
N GLN A 696 33.02 19.05 -21.17
CA GLN A 696 33.62 19.93 -22.15
C GLN A 696 34.10 21.20 -21.45
N LYS A 697 35.43 21.38 -21.44
CA LYS A 697 36.09 22.47 -20.70
C LYS A 697 35.60 23.85 -21.14
N ASP A 698 35.37 24.02 -22.44
CA ASP A 698 34.94 25.29 -23.02
C ASP A 698 33.54 25.72 -22.56
N TYR A 699 32.71 24.78 -22.10
CA TYR A 699 31.36 25.07 -21.61
C TYR A 699 31.33 25.41 -20.11
N GLY A 700 32.36 25.09 -19.31
CA GLY A 700 32.41 25.49 -17.89
C GLY A 700 31.37 24.84 -16.94
N PHE A 701 30.54 23.89 -17.38
CA PHE A 701 29.55 23.22 -16.52
C PHE A 701 30.19 22.51 -15.32
N GLN A 702 31.35 21.86 -15.52
CA GLN A 702 32.04 21.15 -14.45
C GLN A 702 32.43 22.09 -13.30
N THR A 703 32.86 23.31 -13.62
CA THR A 703 33.25 24.32 -12.61
C THR A 703 32.04 24.76 -11.79
N ILE A 704 30.92 25.08 -12.45
CA ILE A 704 29.66 25.44 -11.78
C ILE A 704 29.17 24.30 -10.86
N ILE A 705 29.35 23.05 -11.30
CA ILE A 705 29.00 21.87 -10.50
C ILE A 705 29.95 21.73 -9.31
N ASP A 706 31.25 21.83 -9.51
CA ASP A 706 32.27 21.67 -8.46
C ASP A 706 32.09 22.73 -7.35
N GLU A 707 31.74 23.97 -7.73
CA GLU A 707 31.39 25.06 -6.81
C GLU A 707 30.20 24.72 -5.89
N GLN A 708 29.27 23.84 -6.30
CA GLN A 708 28.18 23.38 -5.42
C GLN A 708 28.69 22.54 -4.25
N PHE A 709 29.88 21.94 -4.37
CA PHE A 709 30.49 21.09 -3.35
C PHE A 709 31.55 21.82 -2.53
N GLU A 710 31.92 23.07 -2.89
CA GLU A 710 32.87 23.88 -2.13
C GLU A 710 32.31 24.22 -0.74
N GLY A 711 32.95 23.69 0.30
CA GLY A 711 32.49 23.81 1.70
C GLY A 711 31.60 22.65 2.19
N GLU A 712 31.16 21.76 1.29
CA GLU A 712 30.34 20.57 1.59
C GLU A 712 31.17 19.28 1.75
N THR A 713 32.44 19.36 2.14
CA THR A 713 33.18 18.17 2.61
C THR A 713 32.59 17.67 3.93
N ARG A 714 31.45 16.97 3.87
CA ARG A 714 30.91 16.22 5.01
C ARG A 714 31.97 15.19 5.40
N GLY A 715 32.61 15.40 6.54
CA GLY A 715 33.50 14.38 7.11
C GLY A 715 32.75 13.05 7.29
N LEU A 716 33.48 11.93 7.35
CA LEU A 716 32.91 10.60 7.60
C LEU A 716 32.11 10.57 8.91
N SER A 717 30.79 10.77 8.80
CA SER A 717 29.82 10.85 9.88
C SER A 717 28.81 9.71 9.80
N LYS A 718 27.99 9.56 10.85
CA LYS A 718 26.96 8.52 10.86
C LYS A 718 25.82 8.85 9.90
N GLU A 719 25.49 10.12 9.76
CA GLU A 719 24.43 10.64 8.89
C GLU A 719 24.70 10.27 7.42
N VAL A 720 25.94 10.45 6.95
CA VAL A 720 26.34 10.08 5.57
C VAL A 720 26.16 8.58 5.31
N ILE A 721 26.47 7.73 6.30
CA ILE A 721 26.29 6.27 6.17
C ILE A 721 24.81 5.91 6.19
N ASP A 722 24.01 6.62 6.98
CA ASP A 722 22.57 6.40 7.06
C ASP A 722 21.83 6.78 5.78
N GLU A 723 22.41 7.65 4.94
CA GLU A 723 21.92 8.00 3.60
C GLU A 723 22.25 6.95 2.53
N LEU A 724 23.20 6.02 2.76
CA LEU A 724 23.60 5.02 1.76
C LEU A 724 22.44 4.08 1.37
N ALA A 725 22.34 3.72 0.09
CA ALA A 725 21.35 2.76 -0.40
C ALA A 725 21.80 1.30 -0.16
N THR A 726 21.92 0.91 1.11
CA THR A 726 22.30 -0.46 1.51
C THR A 726 21.56 -0.91 2.78
N SER A 727 21.65 -2.19 3.11
CA SER A 727 20.93 -2.78 4.24
C SER A 727 21.34 -2.13 5.58
N PRO A 728 20.43 -2.06 6.58
CA PRO A 728 20.77 -1.59 7.92
C PRO A 728 21.93 -2.36 8.56
N ALA A 729 22.05 -3.65 8.27
CA ALA A 729 23.17 -4.49 8.67
C ALA A 729 24.49 -3.96 8.09
N ASN A 730 24.55 -3.73 6.78
CA ASN A 730 25.72 -3.18 6.11
C ASN A 730 26.08 -1.78 6.64
N LYS A 731 25.08 -0.92 6.85
CA LYS A 731 25.29 0.42 7.45
C LYS A 731 25.91 0.35 8.84
N LYS A 732 25.48 -0.62 9.66
CA LYS A 732 26.05 -0.84 11.00
C LYS A 732 27.50 -1.33 10.89
N ALA A 733 27.77 -2.29 10.00
CA ALA A 733 29.10 -2.83 9.76
C ALA A 733 30.10 -1.77 9.24
N ILE A 734 29.70 -0.97 8.24
CA ILE A 734 30.49 0.15 7.71
C ILE A 734 30.84 1.15 8.82
N TRP A 735 29.86 1.49 9.67
CA TRP A 735 30.11 2.41 10.78
C TRP A 735 31.09 1.84 11.82
N GLN A 736 31.00 0.54 12.12
CA GLN A 736 31.98 -0.11 13.00
C GLN A 736 33.38 -0.16 12.38
N ALA A 737 33.48 -0.45 11.08
CA ALA A 737 34.76 -0.41 10.36
C ALA A 737 35.41 0.98 10.44
N ILE A 738 34.65 2.06 10.21
CA ILE A 738 35.15 3.43 10.34
C ILE A 738 35.61 3.74 11.77
N LYS A 739 34.86 3.29 12.78
CA LYS A 739 35.27 3.45 14.20
C LYS A 739 36.59 2.73 14.49
N ILE A 740 36.73 1.49 14.02
CA ILE A 740 37.95 0.69 14.18
C ILE A 740 39.13 1.42 13.53
N VAL A 741 39.01 1.87 12.29
CA VAL A 741 40.09 2.62 11.60
C VAL A 741 40.46 3.88 12.38
N LYS A 742 39.48 4.69 12.80
CA LYS A 742 39.72 5.91 13.61
C LYS A 742 40.42 5.59 14.94
N GLU A 743 40.15 4.44 15.54
CA GLU A 743 40.83 3.99 16.76
C GLU A 743 42.27 3.54 16.47
N LEU A 744 42.49 2.75 15.41
CA LEU A 744 43.81 2.30 15.00
C LEU A 744 44.75 3.47 14.67
N GLU A 745 44.24 4.50 13.97
CA GLU A 745 44.97 5.74 13.70
C GLU A 745 45.41 6.44 14.99
N LYS A 746 44.53 6.51 16.00
CA LYS A 746 44.87 7.11 17.31
C LYS A 746 45.90 6.28 18.06
N VAL A 747 45.76 4.96 18.06
CA VAL A 747 46.72 4.05 18.71
C VAL A 747 48.10 4.24 18.10
N LYS A 748 48.21 4.34 16.76
CA LYS A 748 49.50 4.60 16.10
C LYS A 748 50.07 5.98 16.39
N LYS A 749 49.23 7.03 16.41
CA LYS A 749 49.66 8.40 16.80
C LYS A 749 50.14 8.52 18.25
N THR A 750 49.68 7.67 19.16
CA THR A 750 50.04 7.72 20.60
C THR A 750 51.23 6.82 20.96
N THR A 751 51.61 5.90 20.06
CA THR A 751 52.73 4.95 20.28
C THR A 751 53.98 5.34 19.49
N SER A 752 53.90 6.44 18.73
CA SER A 752 55.03 7.21 18.18
C SER A 752 55.38 8.30 19.19
#